data_AF-A0A838QZ27-F1
#
_entry.id   AF-A0A838QZ27-F1
#
_cell.length_a   1.000
_cell.length_b   1.000
_cell.length_c   1.000
_cell.angle_alpha   90.00
_cell.angle_beta   90.00
_cell.angle_gamma   90.00
#
_symmetry.space_group_name_H-M   'P 1'
#
loop_
_entity.id
_entity.type
_entity.pdbx_description
1 polymer ?
#
loop_
_entity_poly.entity_id
_entity_poly.type
_entity_poly.pdbx_seq_one_letter_code
_entity_poly.pdbx_strand_id
1 'polypeptide(L)'
;MHSTITENDYGIVSWGNPVPEEEGGDPPAETVFTEVYSSIIWGNEEADVERVGQTDDDPPVDLLPSVTSLGFNIVGTGNTTEAGDDLAFMAPDDQVIVDSMAQLFAVDEDTMLPLGLDDFGGSTDVFMLNEAGPAIDKGGEALGIDYEQRGRHFTRAFGFLDPLTPLTDVGAVEVQTGFFVVDTLIDRDDFIYSGVYTLEFVAGVPVFTIGGYEEPGCFSLRKAIDFATKNPGLDTILFSSNLNSVDLIEDEDLNASPAPTIILSSFLESFVITEDLVIQGPEGFILEIDSVGLDTDPNTQNGTGSRAFVIDDGDPTLFSAVTMSNLTIMGGDVISQGGAIFSREDLTLSNMTFKGNNATQDGGALWLSAGAIVTVNNSTFNNNRAANNGGAIYVTGGSDLTATNSTFSSNLAGNRGGAIYAISSDVLVEYSTITLNNASSTLGSGIGVTGATSSVEVKSSIISGNVSNDVDFFGSSASGAFESLGYNQIGRGTASVAFSTTLGDKKNILNPLLEPLALAGGLVATHAPVYRPDQGQVSPAIDMGDPAAAPGLNGVPDYDQRGPGFTRVFDVLGGGAQIDVGAYELQGAVFEVSSLIDENDGVVSPGNMSLREAIALANLNPLFDVITFATDILETDEPTIFLGAGVLAPGTPADIRITSSMKIDWQGETQLLISGFALDNPSLSIIGSRMFTVDDGDLTKKIDVEFSGNDTVIQFYNARSSQGGGVFYSRENLKFNDVYFFNNQTYDPDETSLGFPAVDQTGLHGGALYQDGTGQAIKPTLTIERGIFTGSSTNDVDADGGAIYVVNAALILDDSTVTGNSTTRANSDGGAIALRNSTFTSRNFTTITGNIAKIGAGDGGGLHFSDGSAVTLTDTVVSGNHTQGSNSEGGGLAGVNSHLIVDRSIISENFTLGTQSSGGGLAMTGGSAVIDASTLRANTVNGNNSHGGGIWNNGGLLTVRGSSVIDNDATHASGKGGAVYSDTNLAGTQSTLIVNSTISGNSADMRGGGVFNADGRTDIRNSTISNNSTTAASAGAGVASLGNVATTVTSVQNSIIAGNVGTDVSFVDGVSGNSFQSLGYNVIGGGNATGTFSQAGDQAGVLAPGLAPLADNGRPIGVAFEMLTHALLAGSVAINAGDPAFNSASLPNDQRGEA
;
A
#
# COMPACT_ATOMS: atom_id res chain seq x y z
N MET A 1 22.90 42.57 -3.53
CA MET A 1 23.62 43.79 -3.05
C MET A 1 24.37 44.40 -4.22
N HIS A 2 23.96 45.62 -4.67
CA HIS A 2 24.63 46.62 -5.57
C HIS A 2 25.28 46.08 -6.87
N SER A 3 24.98 46.54 -8.10
CA SER A 3 24.67 47.92 -8.53
C SER A 3 24.17 48.00 -9.99
N THR A 4 23.20 48.92 -10.19
CA THR A 4 22.95 49.81 -11.35
C THR A 4 22.63 49.25 -12.75
N ILE A 5 21.38 49.50 -13.15
CA ILE A 5 20.81 49.55 -14.49
C ILE A 5 21.46 50.68 -15.32
N THR A 6 21.75 50.40 -16.60
CA THR A 6 21.65 51.37 -17.71
C THR A 6 21.18 50.65 -18.99
N GLU A 7 20.33 51.37 -19.73
CA GLU A 7 19.50 51.02 -20.90
C GLU A 7 20.24 50.58 -22.18
N ASN A 8 19.50 49.81 -22.99
CA ASN A 8 19.50 49.65 -24.46
C ASN A 8 20.59 48.79 -25.16
N ASP A 9 20.19 47.54 -25.43
CA ASP A 9 19.87 47.00 -26.77
C ASP A 9 20.94 46.61 -27.82
N TYR A 10 20.92 45.31 -28.09
CA TYR A 10 21.29 44.48 -29.25
C TYR A 10 22.76 44.42 -29.72
N GLY A 11 23.35 43.25 -29.45
CA GLY A 11 24.64 42.84 -29.97
C GLY A 11 24.58 42.40 -31.43
N ILE A 12 25.37 43.08 -32.26
CA ILE A 12 26.02 42.51 -33.43
C ILE A 12 27.51 42.46 -33.09
N VAL A 13 28.13 41.27 -33.11
CA VAL A 13 29.56 41.11 -32.85
C VAL A 13 30.33 41.07 -34.17
N SER A 14 31.19 42.08 -34.41
CA SER A 14 32.51 41.88 -35.01
C SER A 14 33.42 43.09 -34.73
N TRP A 15 34.65 42.80 -34.31
CA TRP A 15 35.58 43.72 -33.63
C TRP A 15 36.57 44.39 -34.59
N GLY A 16 36.76 45.70 -34.44
CA GLY A 16 37.97 46.42 -34.83
C GLY A 16 38.68 46.94 -33.57
N ASN A 17 39.95 46.59 -33.37
CA ASN A 17 40.72 47.03 -32.20
C ASN A 17 40.90 48.57 -32.21
N PRO A 18 40.73 49.28 -31.09
CA PRO A 18 40.96 50.72 -31.03
C PRO A 18 42.44 51.06 -31.22
N VAL A 19 42.70 52.14 -31.98
CA VAL A 19 44.03 52.74 -32.12
C VAL A 19 44.51 53.23 -30.75
N PRO A 20 45.78 53.00 -30.34
CA PRO A 20 46.29 53.61 -29.12
C PRO A 20 46.44 55.12 -29.34
N GLU A 21 45.67 55.93 -28.63
CA GLU A 21 46.06 57.32 -28.39
C GLU A 21 47.26 57.29 -27.43
N GLU A 22 48.48 57.15 -27.97
CA GLU A 22 49.69 57.87 -27.57
C GLU A 22 50.90 57.39 -28.41
N GLU A 23 51.72 58.34 -28.87
CA GLU A 23 52.82 58.14 -29.81
C GLU A 23 53.85 57.09 -29.34
N GLY A 24 54.05 56.00 -30.12
CA GLY A 24 55.34 55.30 -30.18
C GLY A 24 55.41 53.76 -30.18
N GLY A 25 54.33 52.99 -30.37
CA GLY A 25 54.39 51.52 -30.43
C GLY A 25 54.01 50.92 -31.80
N ASP A 26 54.73 49.89 -32.27
CA ASP A 26 54.45 49.15 -33.52
C ASP A 26 53.02 48.56 -33.54
N PRO A 27 52.35 48.48 -34.71
CA PRO A 27 50.98 47.96 -34.83
C PRO A 27 50.90 46.45 -34.53
N PRO A 28 49.78 45.96 -33.95
CA PRO A 28 49.54 44.54 -33.75
C PRO A 28 49.31 43.81 -35.09
N ALA A 29 49.52 42.49 -35.11
CA ALA A 29 49.38 41.63 -36.29
C ALA A 29 47.93 41.58 -36.83
N GLU A 30 47.79 41.34 -38.14
CA GLU A 30 46.52 41.21 -38.86
C GLU A 30 45.54 40.23 -38.18
N THR A 31 44.32 40.69 -37.93
CA THR A 31 43.21 39.86 -37.47
C THR A 31 42.75 38.97 -38.63
N VAL A 32 42.89 37.65 -38.48
CA VAL A 32 42.23 36.66 -39.34
C VAL A 32 40.77 36.54 -38.88
N PHE A 33 39.81 36.83 -39.76
CA PHE A 33 38.39 36.62 -39.47
C PHE A 33 38.05 35.13 -39.47
N THR A 34 37.16 34.72 -38.56
CA THR A 34 36.65 33.36 -38.39
C THR A 34 35.82 32.93 -39.61
N GLU A 35 35.99 31.67 -40.04
CA GLU A 35 35.15 31.00 -41.05
C GLU A 35 33.69 30.93 -40.56
N VAL A 36 32.73 31.22 -41.45
CA VAL A 36 31.28 31.12 -41.17
C VAL A 36 30.69 30.05 -42.09
N TYR A 37 29.95 29.08 -41.53
CA TYR A 37 29.50 27.91 -42.29
C TYR A 37 28.25 28.19 -43.14
N SER A 38 27.31 29.02 -42.67
CA SER A 38 26.10 29.45 -43.40
C SER A 38 25.70 30.85 -42.93
N SER A 39 25.32 31.76 -43.83
CA SER A 39 24.91 33.12 -43.48
C SER A 39 23.75 33.66 -44.33
N ILE A 40 22.92 34.51 -43.72
CA ILE A 40 21.96 35.38 -44.41
C ILE A 40 22.65 36.73 -44.60
N ILE A 41 22.82 37.18 -45.85
CA ILE A 41 23.42 38.48 -46.15
C ILE A 41 22.38 39.36 -46.85
N TRP A 42 21.88 40.38 -46.13
CA TRP A 42 21.02 41.41 -46.70
C TRP A 42 21.86 42.54 -47.30
N GLY A 43 21.80 42.72 -48.62
CA GLY A 43 22.37 43.88 -49.30
C GLY A 43 21.26 44.86 -49.69
N ASN A 44 21.04 45.90 -48.88
CA ASN A 44 20.14 46.99 -49.25
C ASN A 44 20.96 48.19 -49.76
N GLU A 45 20.51 48.81 -50.85
CA GLU A 45 21.19 49.93 -51.54
C GLU A 45 21.34 51.24 -50.73
N GLU A 46 20.93 51.32 -49.45
CA GLU A 46 21.01 52.58 -48.67
C GLU A 46 21.35 52.42 -47.17
N ALA A 47 22.18 51.45 -46.81
CA ALA A 47 22.86 51.49 -45.51
C ALA A 47 24.35 51.77 -45.72
N ASP A 48 24.78 52.99 -45.38
CA ASP A 48 26.18 53.34 -45.18
C ASP A 48 26.80 52.33 -44.19
N VAL A 49 27.50 51.32 -44.72
CA VAL A 49 28.60 50.71 -43.97
C VAL A 49 29.63 51.81 -43.85
N GLU A 50 29.56 52.58 -42.76
CA GLU A 50 30.47 53.68 -42.49
C GLU A 50 31.90 53.16 -42.65
N ARG A 51 32.58 53.69 -43.66
CA ARG A 51 33.98 53.45 -43.95
C ARG A 51 34.80 53.80 -42.71
N VAL A 52 35.30 52.80 -42.00
CA VAL A 52 36.18 53.03 -40.85
C VAL A 52 37.54 53.51 -41.37
N GLY A 53 37.82 54.80 -41.18
CA GLY A 53 39.13 55.42 -41.38
C GLY A 53 39.29 56.23 -42.68
N GLN A 54 38.58 57.36 -42.81
CA GLN A 54 39.02 58.46 -43.68
C GLN A 54 39.49 59.66 -42.84
N THR A 55 40.78 59.94 -42.91
CA THR A 55 41.30 61.32 -42.84
C THR A 55 41.72 61.73 -44.25
N ASP A 56 41.47 62.99 -44.59
CA ASP A 56 41.32 63.60 -45.92
C ASP A 56 42.40 63.45 -47.02
N ASP A 57 43.39 62.55 -46.98
CA ASP A 57 44.51 62.62 -47.97
C ASP A 57 45.15 61.29 -48.45
N ASP A 58 44.39 60.23 -48.79
CA ASP A 58 44.89 59.17 -49.70
C ASP A 58 43.78 58.39 -50.45
N PRO A 59 44.03 57.87 -51.68
CA PRO A 59 43.02 57.22 -52.52
C PRO A 59 42.68 55.78 -52.07
N PRO A 60 41.44 55.29 -52.32
CA PRO A 60 40.93 54.04 -51.79
C PRO A 60 41.55 52.80 -52.46
N VAL A 61 41.72 51.73 -51.68
CA VAL A 61 41.97 50.37 -52.17
C VAL A 61 40.68 49.57 -52.02
N ASP A 62 40.26 48.86 -53.06
CA ASP A 62 39.08 47.99 -53.02
C ASP A 62 39.30 46.85 -52.02
N LEU A 63 38.38 46.70 -51.07
CA LEU A 63 38.28 45.50 -50.24
C LEU A 63 37.45 44.46 -50.98
N LEU A 64 38.07 43.31 -51.28
CA LEU A 64 37.35 42.10 -51.66
C LEU A 64 36.50 41.61 -50.46
N PRO A 65 35.31 41.04 -50.69
CA PRO A 65 34.45 40.56 -49.60
C PRO A 65 35.20 39.51 -48.75
N SER A 66 35.30 39.75 -47.45
CA SER A 66 36.16 39.01 -46.52
C SER A 66 35.48 37.82 -45.85
N VAL A 67 34.56 37.12 -46.53
CA VAL A 67 33.91 35.92 -45.98
C VAL A 67 34.04 34.77 -46.97
N THR A 68 34.81 33.75 -46.63
CA THR A 68 34.74 32.43 -47.29
C THR A 68 33.71 31.60 -46.53
N SER A 69 32.52 31.39 -47.12
CA SER A 69 31.51 30.48 -46.56
C SER A 69 31.74 29.05 -47.03
N LEU A 70 31.54 28.08 -46.14
CA LEU A 70 31.72 26.65 -46.44
C LEU A 70 30.39 25.90 -46.69
N GLY A 71 29.25 26.60 -46.70
CA GLY A 71 27.90 26.02 -46.84
C GLY A 71 26.90 26.91 -47.62
N PHE A 72 25.60 26.59 -47.52
CA PHE A 72 24.53 27.28 -48.24
C PHE A 72 24.23 28.67 -47.64
N ASN A 73 24.04 29.68 -48.50
CA ASN A 73 23.75 31.07 -48.11
C ASN A 73 22.51 31.60 -48.83
N ILE A 74 21.87 32.60 -48.22
CA ILE A 74 20.83 33.43 -48.85
C ILE A 74 21.47 34.77 -49.22
N VAL A 75 21.52 35.07 -50.53
CA VAL A 75 22.14 36.31 -51.04
C VAL A 75 21.08 37.11 -51.80
N GLY A 76 20.90 38.38 -51.43
CA GLY A 76 20.16 39.34 -52.24
C GLY A 76 20.92 39.67 -53.52
N THR A 77 20.38 39.31 -54.69
CA THR A 77 21.02 39.62 -55.97
C THR A 77 20.65 41.04 -56.41
N GLY A 78 21.26 42.05 -55.78
CA GLY A 78 21.07 43.43 -56.20
C GLY A 78 21.63 43.65 -57.60
N ASN A 79 20.76 43.69 -58.64
CA ASN A 79 20.82 44.62 -59.79
C ASN A 79 19.68 44.41 -60.84
N THR A 80 18.39 44.63 -60.53
CA THR A 80 17.40 44.97 -61.57
C THR A 80 16.30 45.88 -61.06
N THR A 81 16.05 46.97 -61.80
CA THR A 81 15.03 48.02 -61.56
C THR A 81 13.59 47.61 -61.86
N GLU A 82 13.23 46.32 -61.76
CA GLU A 82 11.84 45.86 -61.83
C GLU A 82 11.51 45.17 -60.50
N ALA A 83 10.38 45.56 -59.89
CA ALA A 83 9.91 45.02 -58.63
C ALA A 83 9.68 43.50 -58.75
N GLY A 84 10.63 42.74 -58.20
CA GLY A 84 10.70 41.29 -58.16
C GLY A 84 11.90 40.93 -57.28
N ASP A 85 11.64 40.68 -56.00
CA ASP A 85 12.60 40.39 -54.95
C ASP A 85 13.19 38.97 -55.10
N ASP A 86 14.18 38.79 -55.97
CA ASP A 86 14.87 37.50 -56.14
C ASP A 86 15.94 37.32 -55.04
N LEU A 87 15.51 36.82 -53.87
CA LEU A 87 16.39 36.15 -52.91
C LEU A 87 16.73 34.75 -53.43
N ALA A 88 18.03 34.48 -53.65
CA ALA A 88 18.49 33.19 -54.14
C ALA A 88 19.08 32.33 -53.01
N PHE A 89 18.61 31.09 -52.87
CA PHE A 89 19.26 30.06 -52.05
C PHE A 89 20.38 29.41 -52.88
N MET A 90 21.64 29.67 -52.51
CA MET A 90 22.80 29.26 -53.31
C MET A 90 23.53 28.07 -52.69
N ALA A 91 23.83 27.09 -53.53
CA ALA A 91 24.73 25.99 -53.18
C ALA A 91 26.20 26.47 -53.10
N PRO A 92 27.10 25.69 -52.46
CA PRO A 92 28.54 26.02 -52.40
C PRO A 92 29.25 26.17 -53.75
N ASP A 93 28.60 25.83 -54.87
CA ASP A 93 29.10 25.93 -56.26
C ASP A 93 28.45 27.06 -57.08
N ASP A 94 27.83 28.05 -56.41
CA ASP A 94 27.12 29.20 -57.01
C ASP A 94 25.91 28.84 -57.89
N GLN A 95 25.36 27.62 -57.80
CA GLN A 95 24.09 27.29 -58.45
C GLN A 95 22.91 27.83 -57.65
N VAL A 96 22.02 28.56 -58.32
CA VAL A 96 20.74 29.03 -57.76
C VAL A 96 19.79 27.83 -57.67
N ILE A 97 19.36 27.50 -56.46
CA ILE A 97 18.44 26.37 -56.21
C ILE A 97 16.98 26.84 -56.26
N VAL A 98 16.71 28.08 -55.85
CA VAL A 98 15.37 28.71 -55.76
C VAL A 98 15.52 30.21 -56.01
N ASP A 99 14.54 30.83 -56.68
CA ASP A 99 14.59 32.22 -57.18
C ASP A 99 13.48 33.14 -56.64
N SER A 100 12.72 32.77 -55.61
CA SER A 100 11.67 33.64 -55.05
C SER A 100 11.56 33.62 -53.53
N MET A 101 11.18 34.77 -52.92
CA MET A 101 10.98 34.87 -51.47
C MET A 101 9.89 33.92 -50.94
N ALA A 102 8.83 33.69 -51.72
CA ALA A 102 7.70 32.86 -51.32
C ALA A 102 8.04 31.37 -51.17
N GLN A 103 9.12 30.92 -51.83
CA GLN A 103 9.63 29.57 -51.67
C GLN A 103 10.56 29.42 -50.45
N LEU A 104 11.00 30.53 -49.85
CA LEU A 104 12.00 30.53 -48.78
C LEU A 104 11.40 30.85 -47.41
N PHE A 105 10.52 31.85 -47.35
CA PHE A 105 9.85 32.28 -46.13
C PHE A 105 8.36 31.97 -46.18
N ALA A 106 7.76 31.80 -45.00
CA ALA A 106 6.31 31.80 -44.87
C ALA A 106 5.76 33.12 -45.44
N VAL A 107 4.67 33.03 -46.20
CA VAL A 107 4.06 34.17 -46.87
C VAL A 107 2.62 34.36 -46.43
N ASP A 108 2.20 35.61 -46.36
CA ASP A 108 0.80 35.97 -46.25
C ASP A 108 0.08 35.55 -47.55
N GLU A 109 -0.97 34.72 -47.43
CA GLU A 109 -1.66 34.13 -48.59
C GLU A 109 -2.37 35.16 -49.48
N ASP A 110 -2.75 36.31 -48.93
CA ASP A 110 -3.47 37.35 -49.64
C ASP A 110 -2.53 38.31 -50.39
N THR A 111 -1.35 38.56 -49.84
CA THR A 111 -0.38 39.54 -50.37
C THR A 111 0.79 38.90 -51.10
N MET A 112 1.03 37.59 -50.90
CA MET A 112 2.18 36.84 -51.41
C MET A 112 3.54 37.47 -51.01
N LEU A 113 3.53 38.30 -49.96
CA LEU A 113 4.71 38.87 -49.35
C LEU A 113 5.16 37.98 -48.19
N PRO A 114 6.46 37.91 -47.88
CA PRO A 114 6.93 37.26 -46.67
C PRO A 114 6.21 37.84 -45.46
N LEU A 115 5.85 36.97 -44.52
CA LEU A 115 5.48 37.41 -43.18
C LEU A 115 6.65 38.22 -42.60
N GLY A 116 6.33 39.26 -41.83
CA GLY A 116 7.32 40.17 -41.29
C GLY A 116 8.19 39.50 -40.24
N LEU A 117 8.97 40.30 -39.51
CA LEU A 117 9.34 39.90 -38.15
C LEU A 117 8.04 39.85 -37.35
N ASP A 118 7.59 38.65 -37.03
CA ASP A 118 6.39 38.41 -36.23
C ASP A 118 6.76 37.49 -35.05
N ASP A 119 5.90 37.50 -34.03
CA ASP A 119 6.01 36.64 -32.85
C ASP A 119 5.55 35.23 -33.20
N PHE A 120 6.48 34.32 -33.47
CA PHE A 120 6.21 32.91 -33.81
C PHE A 120 6.42 31.96 -32.62
N GLY A 121 5.88 32.36 -31.45
CA GLY A 121 5.90 31.55 -30.23
C GLY A 121 7.18 31.68 -29.40
N GLY A 122 7.94 32.76 -29.60
CA GLY A 122 9.29 32.95 -29.04
C GLY A 122 9.48 34.28 -28.30
N SER A 123 10.63 34.44 -27.64
CA SER A 123 10.97 35.69 -26.94
C SER A 123 11.38 36.84 -27.87
N THR A 124 11.42 36.60 -29.17
CA THR A 124 11.91 37.56 -30.17
C THR A 124 11.21 37.32 -31.49
N ASP A 125 10.76 38.40 -32.13
CA ASP A 125 10.15 38.34 -33.46
C ASP A 125 11.16 37.82 -34.49
N VAL A 126 10.72 36.95 -35.39
CA VAL A 126 11.57 36.27 -36.38
C VAL A 126 10.89 36.19 -37.74
N PHE A 127 11.68 35.93 -38.79
CA PHE A 127 11.16 35.49 -40.08
C PHE A 127 11.04 33.98 -40.09
N MET A 128 9.83 33.44 -40.20
CA MET A 128 9.65 31.99 -40.34
C MET A 128 9.94 31.51 -41.76
N LEU A 129 10.64 30.38 -41.83
CA LEU A 129 10.88 29.67 -43.08
C LEU A 129 9.60 29.01 -43.56
N ASN A 130 9.47 28.89 -44.88
CA ASN A 130 8.42 28.06 -45.48
C ASN A 130 8.72 26.59 -45.14
N GLU A 131 7.77 25.86 -44.55
CA GLU A 131 7.96 24.44 -44.17
C GLU A 131 8.29 23.52 -45.37
N ALA A 132 7.88 23.91 -46.59
CA ALA A 132 8.23 23.24 -47.84
C ALA A 132 9.47 23.85 -48.53
N GLY A 133 10.14 24.78 -47.86
CA GLY A 133 11.21 25.60 -48.40
C GLY A 133 12.53 24.84 -48.57
N PRO A 134 13.41 25.33 -49.46
CA PRO A 134 14.70 24.70 -49.72
C PRO A 134 15.72 24.92 -48.59
N ALA A 135 15.42 25.80 -47.62
CA ALA A 135 16.31 26.13 -46.50
C ALA A 135 16.25 25.09 -45.37
N ILE A 136 15.23 24.23 -45.39
CA ILE A 136 14.99 23.21 -44.36
C ILE A 136 16.04 22.10 -44.41
N ASP A 137 16.66 21.80 -43.28
CA ASP A 137 17.72 20.80 -43.08
C ASP A 137 18.91 20.95 -44.06
N LYS A 138 19.29 22.19 -44.41
CA LYS A 138 20.41 22.47 -45.34
C LYS A 138 21.61 23.18 -44.73
N GLY A 139 21.55 23.57 -43.47
CA GLY A 139 22.64 24.14 -42.70
C GLY A 139 23.68 23.09 -42.27
N GLY A 140 24.75 23.57 -41.61
CA GLY A 140 25.81 22.72 -41.07
C GLY A 140 25.47 22.08 -39.73
N GLU A 141 26.43 21.39 -39.09
CA GLU A 141 26.27 20.95 -37.69
C GLU A 141 26.16 22.17 -36.75
N ALA A 142 25.25 22.11 -35.76
CA ALA A 142 25.09 23.16 -34.76
C ALA A 142 26.34 23.25 -33.86
N LEU A 143 27.28 24.12 -34.21
CA LEU A 143 28.57 24.29 -33.52
C LEU A 143 28.42 25.00 -32.16
N GLY A 144 27.83 24.31 -31.17
CA GLY A 144 27.74 24.75 -29.78
C GLY A 144 26.66 25.81 -29.49
N ILE A 145 25.69 25.95 -30.40
CA ILE A 145 24.44 26.69 -30.17
C ILE A 145 23.33 25.67 -29.97
N ASP A 146 22.78 25.63 -28.76
CA ASP A 146 21.75 24.63 -28.40
C ASP A 146 20.35 25.06 -28.84
N TYR A 147 20.12 26.37 -29.02
CA TYR A 147 18.79 26.96 -29.27
C TYR A 147 18.82 28.04 -30.35
N GLU A 148 17.68 28.23 -31.00
CA GLU A 148 17.50 29.22 -32.06
C GLU A 148 16.96 30.57 -31.53
N GLN A 149 16.81 31.57 -32.39
CA GLN A 149 16.52 32.97 -32.02
C GLN A 149 15.20 33.17 -31.26
N ARG A 150 14.18 32.34 -31.46
CA ARG A 150 12.92 32.35 -30.70
C ARG A 150 13.10 31.94 -29.23
N GLY A 151 14.24 31.35 -28.88
CA GLY A 151 14.58 31.00 -27.52
C GLY A 151 14.50 29.50 -27.24
N ARG A 152 14.60 29.13 -25.96
CA ARG A 152 15.01 27.77 -25.56
C ARG A 152 13.96 26.68 -25.65
N HIS A 153 12.72 27.03 -25.99
CA HIS A 153 11.70 26.06 -26.38
C HIS A 153 11.97 25.47 -27.77
N PHE A 154 12.90 26.08 -28.52
CA PHE A 154 13.25 25.73 -29.89
C PHE A 154 14.74 25.36 -29.97
N THR A 155 15.02 24.09 -30.29
CA THR A 155 16.37 23.55 -30.41
C THR A 155 16.98 24.00 -31.74
N ARG A 156 18.29 24.30 -31.77
CA ARG A 156 18.96 24.74 -33.02
C ARG A 156 19.44 23.60 -33.92
N ALA A 157 19.39 22.35 -33.45
CA ALA A 157 19.69 21.18 -34.27
C ALA A 157 18.45 20.28 -34.31
N PHE A 158 17.54 20.54 -35.25
CA PHE A 158 16.29 19.82 -35.39
C PHE A 158 16.10 19.37 -36.84
N GLY A 159 15.93 18.07 -37.05
CA GLY A 159 15.73 17.51 -38.39
C GLY A 159 14.25 17.45 -38.76
N PHE A 160 13.71 18.46 -39.43
CA PHE A 160 12.28 18.48 -39.78
C PHE A 160 11.91 17.40 -40.80
N LEU A 161 12.78 17.15 -41.78
CA LEU A 161 12.59 16.13 -42.84
C LEU A 161 13.23 14.78 -42.48
N ASP A 162 14.31 14.77 -41.69
CA ASP A 162 14.94 13.54 -41.18
C ASP A 162 15.36 13.68 -39.69
N PRO A 163 14.48 13.28 -38.75
CA PRO A 163 14.74 13.37 -37.32
C PRO A 163 15.94 12.55 -36.83
N LEU A 164 16.40 11.55 -37.60
CA LEU A 164 17.51 10.67 -37.21
C LEU A 164 18.89 11.28 -37.52
N THR A 165 18.94 12.30 -38.38
CA THR A 165 20.16 13.05 -38.69
C THR A 165 19.85 14.55 -38.70
N PRO A 166 19.69 15.17 -37.51
CA PRO A 166 19.31 16.57 -37.42
C PRO A 166 20.39 17.46 -38.03
N LEU A 167 20.01 18.17 -39.09
CA LEU A 167 20.77 19.29 -39.63
C LEU A 167 20.16 20.58 -39.10
N THR A 168 20.85 21.69 -39.31
CA THR A 168 20.28 23.00 -38.99
C THR A 168 19.57 23.56 -40.21
N ASP A 169 18.55 24.39 -40.03
CA ASP A 169 17.97 25.20 -41.06
C ASP A 169 18.88 26.40 -41.38
N VAL A 170 18.87 26.82 -42.64
CA VAL A 170 19.63 28.01 -43.06
C VAL A 170 18.86 29.26 -42.65
N GLY A 171 19.22 29.80 -41.48
CA GLY A 171 18.65 31.02 -40.93
C GLY A 171 18.89 31.15 -39.43
N ALA A 172 18.13 32.03 -38.78
CA ALA A 172 18.22 32.22 -37.33
C ALA A 172 17.23 31.33 -36.55
N VAL A 173 16.36 30.61 -37.25
CA VAL A 173 15.28 29.77 -36.73
C VAL A 173 15.32 28.40 -37.39
N GLU A 174 14.77 27.40 -36.70
CA GLU A 174 14.46 26.07 -37.24
C GLU A 174 12.95 25.93 -37.38
N VAL A 175 12.47 25.30 -38.45
CA VAL A 175 11.08 24.82 -38.54
C VAL A 175 10.97 23.57 -37.67
N GLN A 176 10.32 23.72 -36.52
CA GLN A 176 10.17 22.64 -35.55
C GLN A 176 8.88 22.82 -34.75
N THR A 177 8.38 21.71 -34.23
CA THR A 177 7.31 21.69 -33.22
C THR A 177 7.84 22.19 -31.87
N GLY A 178 7.05 22.99 -31.17
CA GLY A 178 7.34 23.53 -29.85
C GLY A 178 7.00 22.57 -28.70
N PHE A 179 7.84 22.59 -27.67
CA PHE A 179 7.59 21.93 -26.39
C PHE A 179 7.58 22.96 -25.25
N PHE A 180 6.41 23.18 -24.66
CA PHE A 180 6.20 24.20 -23.63
C PHE A 180 5.84 23.56 -22.29
N VAL A 181 6.61 23.82 -21.23
CA VAL A 181 6.40 23.22 -19.90
C VAL A 181 5.85 24.27 -18.93
N VAL A 182 4.62 24.05 -18.46
CA VAL A 182 3.96 24.86 -17.43
C VAL A 182 4.55 24.54 -16.06
N ASP A 183 4.93 25.58 -15.30
CA ASP A 183 5.59 25.43 -13.98
C ASP A 183 4.92 26.25 -12.86
N THR A 184 3.78 26.88 -13.14
CA THR A 184 2.97 27.60 -12.14
C THR A 184 1.50 27.23 -12.19
N LEU A 185 0.86 27.21 -11.02
CA LEU A 185 -0.60 27.04 -10.88
C LEU A 185 -1.37 28.36 -11.10
N ILE A 186 -0.66 29.49 -11.21
CA ILE A 186 -1.28 30.81 -11.27
C ILE A 186 -1.63 31.19 -12.71
N ASP A 187 -2.90 31.46 -13.00
CA ASP A 187 -3.34 32.02 -14.28
C ASP A 187 -3.05 33.54 -14.35
N ARG A 188 -2.05 33.93 -15.15
CA ARG A 188 -1.62 35.32 -15.36
C ARG A 188 -1.16 35.57 -16.80
N ASP A 189 -1.20 36.85 -17.19
CA ASP A 189 -0.87 37.34 -18.54
C ASP A 189 0.31 38.35 -18.56
N ASP A 190 0.90 38.72 -17.41
CA ASP A 190 2.00 39.68 -17.31
C ASP A 190 3.39 39.00 -17.39
N PHE A 191 4.25 39.40 -18.34
CA PHE A 191 5.58 38.80 -18.52
C PHE A 191 6.71 39.82 -18.82
N ILE A 192 7.89 39.58 -18.22
CA ILE A 192 9.22 40.12 -18.60
C ILE A 192 10.23 38.95 -18.60
N TYR A 193 10.91 38.71 -19.72
CA TYR A 193 11.82 37.56 -19.94
C TYR A 193 13.22 37.78 -19.31
N SER A 194 13.77 36.79 -18.56
CA SER A 194 15.04 36.97 -17.81
C SER A 194 16.20 35.98 -18.12
N GLY A 195 15.94 34.83 -18.77
CA GLY A 195 16.99 33.98 -19.39
C GLY A 195 17.92 33.14 -18.48
N VAL A 196 17.43 32.36 -17.49
CA VAL A 196 18.23 31.42 -16.65
C VAL A 196 17.62 29.98 -16.62
N TYR A 197 18.41 28.91 -16.35
CA TYR A 197 18.12 27.51 -16.79
C TYR A 197 18.42 26.37 -15.79
N THR A 198 17.63 25.27 -15.86
CA THR A 198 17.91 23.93 -15.28
C THR A 198 17.54 22.80 -16.27
N LEU A 199 18.13 21.61 -16.12
CA LEU A 199 17.83 20.42 -16.94
C LEU A 199 16.89 19.49 -16.16
N GLU A 200 15.75 19.10 -16.73
CA GLU A 200 14.82 18.13 -16.14
C GLU A 200 14.46 17.05 -17.19
N PHE A 201 13.98 15.91 -16.72
CA PHE A 201 13.52 14.83 -17.60
C PHE A 201 12.02 14.70 -17.38
N VAL A 202 11.22 15.00 -18.40
CA VAL A 202 9.76 14.86 -18.38
C VAL A 202 9.40 13.75 -19.36
N ALA A 203 8.71 12.70 -18.89
CA ALA A 203 8.34 11.53 -19.69
C ALA A 203 9.51 10.86 -20.46
N GLY A 204 10.70 10.81 -19.86
CA GLY A 204 11.90 10.19 -20.47
C GLY A 204 12.55 11.02 -21.59
N VAL A 205 11.99 12.18 -21.92
CA VAL A 205 12.58 13.16 -22.84
C VAL A 205 13.39 14.16 -22.00
N PRO A 206 14.66 14.44 -22.33
CA PRO A 206 15.36 15.56 -21.73
C PRO A 206 14.67 16.85 -22.17
N VAL A 207 13.97 17.50 -21.24
CA VAL A 207 13.29 18.77 -21.48
C VAL A 207 13.93 19.81 -20.56
N PHE A 208 14.56 20.83 -21.12
CA PHE A 208 15.13 21.90 -20.31
C PHE A 208 13.99 22.69 -19.65
N THR A 209 13.83 22.55 -18.34
CA THR A 209 12.86 23.34 -17.58
C THR A 209 13.45 24.70 -17.21
N ILE A 210 12.55 25.66 -17.08
CA ILE A 210 12.91 27.03 -16.78
C ILE A 210 13.31 27.12 -15.31
N GLY A 211 14.61 27.23 -15.05
CA GLY A 211 15.17 27.52 -13.75
C GLY A 211 15.58 28.98 -13.63
N GLY A 212 14.62 29.92 -13.65
CA GLY A 212 14.82 31.29 -13.14
C GLY A 212 14.18 32.43 -13.94
N TYR A 213 13.05 32.95 -13.44
CA TYR A 213 12.51 34.29 -13.72
C TYR A 213 12.37 35.08 -12.41
N GLU A 214 13.45 35.68 -11.90
CA GLU A 214 13.56 36.28 -10.54
C GLU A 214 13.22 35.33 -9.34
N GLU A 215 12.31 34.36 -9.49
CA GLU A 215 11.93 33.25 -8.61
C GLU A 215 11.44 32.06 -9.51
N PRO A 216 11.67 30.78 -9.15
CA PRO A 216 11.00 29.63 -9.79
C PRO A 216 9.45 29.72 -9.75
N GLY A 217 8.74 29.20 -10.76
CA GLY A 217 7.27 29.00 -10.74
C GLY A 217 6.40 30.12 -11.33
N CYS A 218 6.63 30.54 -12.58
CA CYS A 218 5.95 31.70 -13.21
C CYS A 218 5.42 31.51 -14.65
N PHE A 219 5.65 30.38 -15.34
CA PHE A 219 5.19 30.12 -16.71
C PHE A 219 3.83 29.41 -16.74
N SER A 220 2.78 30.18 -17.03
CA SER A 220 1.37 29.74 -16.94
C SER A 220 0.89 28.97 -18.17
N LEU A 221 -0.15 28.17 -18.00
CA LEU A 221 -0.84 27.48 -19.10
C LEU A 221 -1.32 28.46 -20.19
N ARG A 222 -1.78 29.66 -19.80
CA ARG A 222 -2.21 30.69 -20.74
C ARG A 222 -1.11 31.06 -21.73
N LYS A 223 0.12 31.25 -21.22
CA LYS A 223 1.27 31.61 -22.03
C LYS A 223 1.77 30.46 -22.89
N ALA A 224 1.74 29.24 -22.34
CA ALA A 224 2.06 28.06 -23.12
C ALA A 224 1.13 27.93 -24.35
N ILE A 225 -0.17 28.19 -24.16
CA ILE A 225 -1.15 28.20 -25.26
C ILE A 225 -0.88 29.36 -26.22
N ASP A 226 -0.68 30.59 -25.73
CA ASP A 226 -0.38 31.76 -26.59
C ASP A 226 0.87 31.52 -27.47
N PHE A 227 1.90 30.88 -26.93
CA PHE A 227 3.12 30.57 -27.67
C PHE A 227 2.90 29.46 -28.69
N ALA A 228 2.17 28.41 -28.30
CA ALA A 228 1.82 27.33 -29.20
C ALA A 228 0.96 27.85 -30.37
N THR A 229 -0.02 28.73 -30.09
CA THR A 229 -0.94 29.31 -31.08
C THR A 229 -0.28 30.26 -32.11
N LYS A 230 1.04 30.43 -32.03
CA LYS A 230 1.83 31.31 -32.88
C LYS A 230 2.95 30.56 -33.59
N ASN A 231 3.26 29.34 -33.17
CA ASN A 231 4.34 28.56 -33.74
C ASN A 231 3.76 27.57 -34.76
N PRO A 232 4.28 27.55 -36.01
CA PRO A 232 3.79 26.62 -37.01
C PRO A 232 4.17 25.17 -36.67
N GLY A 233 3.21 24.26 -36.88
CA GLY A 233 3.37 22.82 -36.62
C GLY A 233 2.63 22.35 -35.36
N LEU A 234 2.59 21.02 -35.14
CA LEU A 234 1.90 20.43 -33.99
C LEU A 234 2.71 20.61 -32.70
N ASP A 235 2.24 21.50 -31.83
CA ASP A 235 2.92 21.81 -30.57
C ASP A 235 2.44 20.96 -29.40
N THR A 236 3.30 20.82 -28.38
CA THR A 236 3.01 20.05 -27.17
C THR A 236 3.23 20.86 -25.91
N ILE A 237 2.19 20.94 -25.07
CA ILE A 237 2.22 21.52 -23.74
C ILE A 237 2.31 20.40 -22.69
N LEU A 238 3.27 20.51 -21.80
CA LEU A 238 3.55 19.61 -20.68
C LEU A 238 3.47 20.39 -19.35
N PHE A 239 3.47 19.66 -18.23
CA PHE A 239 3.44 20.25 -16.88
C PHE A 239 4.64 19.74 -16.05
N SER A 240 5.27 20.63 -15.31
CA SER A 240 6.39 20.30 -14.43
C SER A 240 5.93 19.41 -13.27
N SER A 241 6.76 18.43 -12.91
CA SER A 241 6.58 17.63 -11.70
C SER A 241 6.49 18.47 -10.43
N ASN A 242 7.22 19.60 -10.37
CA ASN A 242 7.32 20.44 -9.17
C ASN A 242 5.99 21.10 -8.76
N LEU A 243 5.00 21.15 -9.65
CA LEU A 243 3.66 21.63 -9.35
C LEU A 243 2.98 20.85 -8.22
N ASN A 244 3.44 19.62 -7.92
CA ASN A 244 2.98 18.80 -6.81
C ASN A 244 3.45 19.28 -5.42
N SER A 245 4.47 20.14 -5.35
CA SER A 245 5.16 20.50 -4.10
C SER A 245 4.85 21.93 -3.62
N VAL A 246 4.08 22.68 -4.40
CA VAL A 246 3.75 24.08 -4.11
C VAL A 246 2.60 24.11 -3.10
N ASP A 247 2.86 24.68 -1.92
CA ASP A 247 1.87 24.87 -0.84
C ASP A 247 0.56 25.40 -1.43
N LEU A 248 -0.51 24.62 -1.27
CA LEU A 248 -1.87 24.95 -1.65
C LEU A 248 -2.19 26.35 -1.10
N ILE A 249 -2.60 27.25 -1.99
CA ILE A 249 -3.09 28.58 -1.61
C ILE A 249 -4.12 28.39 -0.49
N GLU A 250 -3.92 29.11 0.63
CA GLU A 250 -4.87 29.19 1.75
C GLU A 250 -6.19 29.80 1.26
N ASP A 251 -7.02 29.04 0.54
CA ASP A 251 -8.40 29.43 0.26
C ASP A 251 -9.34 28.65 1.18
N GLU A 252 -10.21 29.39 1.89
CA GLU A 252 -11.09 28.87 2.94
C GLU A 252 -12.31 28.11 2.37
N ASP A 253 -12.29 27.68 1.11
CA ASP A 253 -13.40 26.93 0.51
C ASP A 253 -13.35 25.45 0.94
N LEU A 254 -14.28 25.11 1.84
CA LEU A 254 -14.47 23.80 2.48
C LEU A 254 -14.82 22.64 1.52
N ASN A 255 -14.70 22.83 0.21
CA ASN A 255 -14.88 21.83 -0.84
C ASN A 255 -13.67 21.69 -1.79
N ALA A 256 -12.54 22.36 -1.54
CA ALA A 256 -11.36 22.32 -2.39
C ALA A 256 -10.75 20.91 -2.47
N SER A 257 -10.39 20.51 -3.69
CA SER A 257 -9.63 19.29 -3.97
C SER A 257 -8.23 19.40 -3.37
N PRO A 258 -7.62 18.32 -2.85
CA PRO A 258 -6.22 18.33 -2.42
C PRO A 258 -5.22 18.36 -3.60
N ALA A 259 -5.72 18.21 -4.84
CA ALA A 259 -4.90 18.21 -6.04
C ALA A 259 -4.36 19.62 -6.38
N PRO A 260 -3.20 19.74 -7.04
CA PRO A 260 -2.75 21.00 -7.63
C PRO A 260 -3.80 21.55 -8.61
N THR A 261 -4.18 22.82 -8.43
CA THR A 261 -5.27 23.44 -9.21
C THR A 261 -4.80 24.74 -9.87
N ILE A 262 -4.97 24.83 -11.19
CA ILE A 262 -4.91 26.08 -11.94
C ILE A 262 -6.28 26.75 -11.85
N ILE A 263 -6.36 27.84 -11.07
CA ILE A 263 -7.58 28.63 -10.95
C ILE A 263 -7.58 29.68 -12.06
N LEU A 264 -8.56 29.60 -12.96
CA LEU A 264 -8.75 30.60 -14.01
C LEU A 264 -9.04 31.97 -13.41
N SER A 265 -8.24 32.96 -13.80
CA SER A 265 -8.38 34.32 -13.32
C SER A 265 -9.67 34.92 -13.86
N SER A 266 -10.49 35.43 -12.95
CA SER A 266 -11.76 36.09 -13.27
C SER A 266 -11.67 37.38 -14.09
N PHE A 267 -10.46 37.91 -14.28
CA PHE A 267 -10.20 39.07 -15.13
C PHE A 267 -9.74 38.70 -16.54
N LEU A 268 -9.46 37.41 -16.79
CA LEU A 268 -8.97 36.89 -18.06
C LEU A 268 -10.06 36.04 -18.73
N GLU A 269 -10.02 35.92 -20.05
CA GLU A 269 -10.99 35.12 -20.82
C GLU A 269 -10.63 33.61 -20.79
N SER A 270 -11.47 32.77 -21.40
CA SER A 270 -11.17 31.34 -21.62
C SER A 270 -9.84 31.14 -22.33
N PHE A 271 -9.23 29.96 -22.19
CA PHE A 271 -8.13 29.55 -23.05
C PHE A 271 -8.66 29.32 -24.48
N VAL A 272 -8.08 30.01 -25.46
CA VAL A 272 -8.49 29.91 -26.87
C VAL A 272 -7.44 29.11 -27.63
N ILE A 273 -7.88 28.08 -28.36
CA ILE A 273 -7.05 27.25 -29.22
C ILE A 273 -7.61 27.34 -30.63
N THR A 274 -6.77 27.74 -31.58
CA THR A 274 -7.14 27.99 -32.99
C THR A 274 -6.32 27.16 -33.98
N GLU A 275 -5.52 26.20 -33.49
CA GLU A 275 -4.72 25.31 -34.33
C GLU A 275 -4.46 23.96 -33.65
N ASP A 276 -3.76 23.07 -34.36
CA ASP A 276 -3.36 21.75 -33.89
C ASP A 276 -2.53 21.85 -32.60
N LEU A 277 -2.96 21.19 -31.52
CA LEU A 277 -2.30 21.30 -30.22
C LEU A 277 -2.42 20.02 -29.38
N VAL A 278 -1.34 19.62 -28.72
CA VAL A 278 -1.33 18.59 -27.69
C VAL A 278 -1.15 19.22 -26.31
N ILE A 279 -2.05 18.93 -25.36
CA ILE A 279 -1.92 19.29 -23.95
C ILE A 279 -1.91 18.00 -23.12
N GLN A 280 -0.74 17.63 -22.61
CA GLN A 280 -0.57 16.43 -21.81
C GLN A 280 -0.35 16.80 -20.35
N GLY A 281 -1.38 16.57 -19.55
CA GLY A 281 -1.32 16.62 -18.10
C GLY A 281 -0.29 15.63 -17.52
N PRO A 282 0.15 15.88 -16.28
CA PRO A 282 1.19 15.10 -15.63
C PRO A 282 0.77 13.63 -15.47
N GLU A 283 1.69 12.70 -15.74
CA GLU A 283 1.47 11.27 -15.51
C GLU A 283 1.58 10.89 -14.02
N GLY A 284 2.15 11.80 -13.23
CA GLY A 284 2.50 11.61 -11.82
C GLY A 284 1.42 12.04 -10.81
N PHE A 285 0.44 12.86 -11.18
CA PHE A 285 -0.57 13.37 -10.25
C PHE A 285 -1.79 13.91 -11.03
N ILE A 286 -2.90 14.13 -10.34
CA ILE A 286 -4.08 14.78 -10.93
C ILE A 286 -3.84 16.29 -10.93
N LEU A 287 -3.87 16.92 -12.10
CA LEU A 287 -3.87 18.39 -12.22
C LEU A 287 -5.29 18.87 -12.57
N GLU A 288 -5.76 19.85 -11.81
CA GLU A 288 -7.08 20.45 -12.02
C GLU A 288 -7.00 21.83 -12.69
N ILE A 289 -7.96 22.11 -13.56
CA ILE A 289 -8.23 23.43 -14.12
C ILE A 289 -9.62 23.83 -13.60
N ASP A 290 -9.63 24.75 -12.65
CA ASP A 290 -10.85 25.25 -12.04
C ASP A 290 -11.30 26.56 -12.71
N SER A 291 -12.50 26.51 -13.29
CA SER A 291 -13.13 27.60 -14.03
C SER A 291 -14.12 28.43 -13.21
N VAL A 292 -14.21 28.22 -11.89
CA VAL A 292 -15.10 28.98 -10.98
C VAL A 292 -14.85 30.50 -11.06
N GLY A 293 -13.60 30.94 -11.14
CA GLY A 293 -13.25 32.37 -11.24
C GLY A 293 -13.77 33.21 -10.07
N LEU A 294 -14.65 34.19 -10.32
CA LEU A 294 -15.31 35.03 -9.29
C LEU A 294 -16.67 34.48 -8.81
N ASP A 295 -17.04 33.27 -9.24
CA ASP A 295 -18.32 32.68 -8.89
C ASP A 295 -18.33 32.20 -7.44
N THR A 296 -18.86 33.04 -6.55
CA THR A 296 -19.02 32.69 -5.13
C THR A 296 -20.15 31.69 -4.85
N ASP A 297 -20.93 31.30 -5.86
CA ASP A 297 -22.02 30.32 -5.73
C ASP A 297 -22.16 29.48 -7.02
N PRO A 298 -21.17 28.62 -7.32
CA PRO A 298 -21.09 27.85 -8.57
C PRO A 298 -22.27 26.88 -8.78
N ASN A 299 -23.15 26.72 -7.79
CA ASN A 299 -24.35 25.89 -7.86
C ASN A 299 -25.58 26.62 -8.42
N THR A 300 -25.52 27.93 -8.67
CA THR A 300 -26.73 28.73 -8.96
C THR A 300 -27.14 28.86 -10.43
N GLN A 301 -26.39 28.32 -11.42
CA GLN A 301 -26.68 28.50 -12.86
C GLN A 301 -26.95 29.94 -13.25
N ASN A 302 -26.24 30.86 -12.64
CA ASN A 302 -26.38 32.27 -12.91
C ASN A 302 -25.39 32.70 -14.03
N GLY A 303 -24.48 31.80 -14.43
CA GLY A 303 -23.43 32.01 -15.43
C GLY A 303 -22.44 33.11 -15.02
N THR A 304 -22.09 33.14 -13.73
CA THR A 304 -21.09 34.07 -13.19
C THR A 304 -19.66 33.52 -13.17
N GLY A 305 -19.47 32.26 -13.55
CA GLY A 305 -18.16 31.64 -13.78
C GLY A 305 -17.61 31.84 -15.19
N SER A 306 -16.50 31.18 -15.49
CA SER A 306 -15.84 31.18 -16.82
C SER A 306 -15.98 29.83 -17.51
N ARG A 307 -15.70 29.79 -18.82
CA ARG A 307 -15.44 28.53 -19.54
C ARG A 307 -13.94 28.26 -19.55
N ALA A 308 -13.52 27.00 -19.44
CA ALA A 308 -12.09 26.65 -19.50
C ALA A 308 -11.50 26.89 -20.89
N PHE A 309 -12.03 26.22 -21.92
CA PHE A 309 -11.48 26.23 -23.27
C PHE A 309 -12.51 26.58 -24.36
N VAL A 310 -12.05 27.34 -25.35
CA VAL A 310 -12.71 27.56 -26.63
C VAL A 310 -11.78 27.04 -27.72
N ILE A 311 -12.27 26.08 -28.50
CA ILE A 311 -11.51 25.43 -29.58
C ILE A 311 -12.29 25.70 -30.88
N ASP A 312 -11.87 26.72 -31.61
CA ASP A 312 -12.55 27.22 -32.82
C ASP A 312 -11.57 28.15 -33.54
N ASP A 313 -11.08 27.76 -34.71
CA ASP A 313 -10.22 28.60 -35.55
C ASP A 313 -11.04 29.60 -36.39
N GLY A 314 -12.37 29.41 -36.44
CA GLY A 314 -13.32 30.22 -37.18
C GLY A 314 -13.55 29.78 -38.64
N ASP A 315 -12.83 28.77 -39.14
CA ASP A 315 -13.00 28.15 -40.45
C ASP A 315 -13.83 26.84 -40.35
N PRO A 316 -15.09 26.82 -40.78
CA PRO A 316 -15.92 25.61 -40.72
C PRO A 316 -15.57 24.54 -41.78
N THR A 317 -14.48 24.71 -42.55
CA THR A 317 -14.09 23.81 -43.64
C THR A 317 -12.77 23.09 -43.44
N LEU A 318 -11.96 23.55 -42.49
CA LEU A 318 -10.71 22.96 -42.06
C LEU A 318 -10.81 22.73 -40.56
N PHE A 319 -10.46 21.54 -40.07
CA PHE A 319 -10.56 21.24 -38.65
C PHE A 319 -9.17 21.10 -38.04
N SER A 320 -8.95 21.83 -36.95
CA SER A 320 -7.74 21.70 -36.13
C SER A 320 -7.82 20.46 -35.24
N ALA A 321 -6.73 19.72 -35.10
CA ALA A 321 -6.64 18.51 -34.29
C ALA A 321 -6.10 18.83 -32.90
N VAL A 322 -6.99 18.88 -31.90
CA VAL A 322 -6.60 19.12 -30.50
C VAL A 322 -6.63 17.83 -29.70
N THR A 323 -5.54 17.52 -29.00
CA THR A 323 -5.44 16.37 -28.08
C THR A 323 -5.22 16.85 -26.65
N MET A 324 -6.02 16.36 -25.72
CA MET A 324 -5.85 16.64 -24.29
C MET A 324 -5.88 15.35 -23.46
N SER A 325 -4.99 15.23 -22.48
CA SER A 325 -4.97 14.07 -21.59
C SER A 325 -4.56 14.35 -20.15
N ASN A 326 -4.99 13.50 -19.22
CA ASN A 326 -4.61 13.51 -17.81
C ASN A 326 -4.93 14.83 -17.06
N LEU A 327 -6.07 15.45 -17.37
CA LEU A 327 -6.49 16.70 -16.73
C LEU A 327 -7.91 16.58 -16.17
N THR A 328 -8.15 17.27 -15.07
CA THR A 328 -9.49 17.53 -14.55
C THR A 328 -9.91 18.94 -14.92
N ILE A 329 -11.06 19.11 -15.57
CA ILE A 329 -11.65 20.43 -15.85
C ILE A 329 -12.96 20.55 -15.08
N MET A 330 -13.05 21.57 -14.24
CA MET A 330 -14.18 21.73 -13.34
C MET A 330 -14.65 23.17 -13.18
N GLY A 331 -15.84 23.30 -12.59
CA GLY A 331 -16.32 24.57 -12.07
C GLY A 331 -16.79 25.58 -13.11
N GLY A 332 -16.80 25.24 -14.40
CA GLY A 332 -17.26 26.18 -15.42
C GLY A 332 -18.74 26.51 -15.23
N ASP A 333 -19.12 27.80 -15.24
CA ASP A 333 -20.53 28.22 -15.22
C ASP A 333 -20.76 29.35 -16.22
N VAL A 334 -21.35 29.03 -17.38
CA VAL A 334 -21.52 29.99 -18.47
C VAL A 334 -22.96 30.20 -18.91
N ILE A 335 -23.28 31.45 -19.29
CA ILE A 335 -24.54 31.83 -19.94
C ILE A 335 -24.61 31.47 -21.44
N SER A 336 -24.08 30.31 -21.84
CA SER A 336 -23.94 29.87 -23.23
C SER A 336 -23.94 28.34 -23.31
N GLN A 337 -23.49 27.76 -24.43
CA GLN A 337 -23.24 26.33 -24.59
C GLN A 337 -21.83 25.95 -24.10
N GLY A 338 -21.61 24.69 -23.70
CA GLY A 338 -20.28 24.17 -23.36
C GLY A 338 -19.73 24.79 -22.07
N GLY A 339 -20.05 24.22 -20.91
CA GLY A 339 -19.61 24.76 -19.62
C GLY A 339 -18.10 24.69 -19.41
N ALA A 340 -17.49 23.56 -19.76
CA ALA A 340 -16.04 23.37 -19.72
C ALA A 340 -15.39 23.72 -21.07
N ILE A 341 -15.88 23.09 -22.14
CA ILE A 341 -15.30 23.18 -23.49
C ILE A 341 -16.39 23.50 -24.51
N PHE A 342 -16.11 24.48 -25.35
CA PHE A 342 -16.82 24.72 -26.59
C PHE A 342 -15.90 24.35 -27.75
N SER A 343 -16.29 23.39 -28.60
CA SER A 343 -15.49 22.98 -29.76
C SER A 343 -16.26 23.01 -31.07
N ARG A 344 -15.61 23.52 -32.12
CA ARG A 344 -15.95 23.30 -33.53
C ARG A 344 -14.89 22.48 -34.28
N GLU A 345 -13.84 22.09 -33.58
CA GLU A 345 -12.67 21.40 -34.10
C GLU A 345 -12.61 19.93 -33.65
N ASP A 346 -11.75 19.16 -34.31
CA ASP A 346 -11.47 17.76 -33.97
C ASP A 346 -10.81 17.67 -32.59
N LEU A 347 -11.33 16.77 -31.74
CA LEU A 347 -10.94 16.72 -30.34
C LEU A 347 -10.71 15.28 -29.86
N THR A 348 -9.51 15.00 -29.35
CA THR A 348 -9.17 13.73 -28.68
C THR A 348 -8.94 13.97 -27.20
N LEU A 349 -9.79 13.37 -26.36
CA LEU A 349 -9.75 13.46 -24.90
C LEU A 349 -9.42 12.10 -24.30
N SER A 350 -8.32 11.99 -23.54
CA SER A 350 -7.90 10.73 -22.93
C SER A 350 -7.60 10.89 -21.45
N ASN A 351 -8.15 10.04 -20.57
CA ASN A 351 -7.93 10.14 -19.11
C ASN A 351 -8.34 11.51 -18.54
N MET A 352 -9.44 12.08 -19.05
CA MET A 352 -9.94 13.38 -18.64
C MET A 352 -11.04 13.24 -17.58
N THR A 353 -11.13 14.18 -16.65
CA THR A 353 -12.27 14.31 -15.74
C THR A 353 -12.99 15.65 -15.95
N PHE A 354 -14.27 15.63 -16.28
CA PHE A 354 -15.13 16.81 -16.34
C PHE A 354 -16.12 16.78 -15.18
N LYS A 355 -15.96 17.69 -14.21
CA LYS A 355 -16.75 17.66 -12.98
C LYS A 355 -17.41 18.98 -12.67
N GLY A 356 -18.72 18.96 -12.38
CA GLY A 356 -19.41 20.13 -11.85
C GLY A 356 -19.49 21.32 -12.80
N ASN A 357 -19.31 21.11 -14.10
CA ASN A 357 -19.42 22.16 -15.11
C ASN A 357 -20.88 22.42 -15.46
N ASN A 358 -21.18 23.65 -15.84
CA ASN A 358 -22.53 24.14 -15.96
C ASN A 358 -22.70 25.09 -17.16
N ALA A 359 -23.78 24.88 -17.90
CA ALA A 359 -24.16 25.70 -19.06
C ALA A 359 -25.65 26.05 -19.01
N THR A 360 -26.01 27.32 -19.17
CA THR A 360 -27.43 27.72 -19.20
C THR A 360 -28.14 27.38 -20.52
N GLN A 361 -27.41 26.82 -21.50
CA GLN A 361 -27.98 26.25 -22.73
C GLN A 361 -27.73 24.75 -22.82
N ASP A 362 -26.88 24.30 -23.74
CA ASP A 362 -26.65 22.90 -24.07
C ASP A 362 -25.19 22.50 -23.81
N GLY A 363 -24.95 21.24 -23.45
CA GLY A 363 -23.59 20.72 -23.22
C GLY A 363 -22.99 21.22 -21.92
N GLY A 364 -23.38 20.63 -20.79
CA GLY A 364 -22.96 21.10 -19.46
C GLY A 364 -21.45 21.03 -19.25
N ALA A 365 -20.79 20.02 -19.82
CA ALA A 365 -19.34 20.01 -19.97
C ALA A 365 -18.94 20.42 -21.38
N LEU A 366 -19.37 19.68 -22.40
CA LEU A 366 -18.92 19.82 -23.79
C LEU A 366 -20.07 20.16 -24.73
N TRP A 367 -19.82 21.11 -25.63
CA TRP A 367 -20.66 21.37 -26.78
C TRP A 367 -19.84 21.23 -28.07
N LEU A 368 -20.33 20.38 -28.98
CA LEU A 368 -19.63 19.95 -30.19
C LEU A 368 -20.48 20.25 -31.43
N SER A 369 -19.89 20.91 -32.45
CA SER A 369 -20.61 21.29 -33.67
C SER A 369 -19.73 21.33 -34.93
N ALA A 370 -20.34 21.73 -36.05
CA ALA A 370 -19.70 22.02 -37.33
C ALA A 370 -19.14 20.82 -38.12
N GLY A 371 -19.28 19.58 -37.64
CA GLY A 371 -18.77 18.40 -38.36
C GLY A 371 -17.51 17.80 -37.74
N ALA A 372 -17.10 18.28 -36.57
CA ALA A 372 -15.95 17.79 -35.84
C ALA A 372 -16.05 16.29 -35.49
N ILE A 373 -14.90 15.60 -35.49
CA ILE A 373 -14.73 14.25 -34.99
C ILE A 373 -14.18 14.32 -33.57
N VAL A 374 -14.92 13.75 -32.62
CA VAL A 374 -14.56 13.82 -31.20
C VAL A 374 -14.41 12.42 -30.62
N THR A 375 -13.25 12.16 -30.03
CA THR A 375 -12.94 10.90 -29.37
C THR A 375 -12.72 11.13 -27.88
N VAL A 376 -13.40 10.34 -27.05
CA VAL A 376 -13.31 10.36 -25.59
C VAL A 376 -12.93 8.97 -25.11
N ASN A 377 -11.74 8.84 -24.55
CA ASN A 377 -11.20 7.58 -24.06
C ASN A 377 -10.91 7.66 -22.57
N ASN A 378 -11.22 6.58 -21.82
CA ASN A 378 -10.82 6.43 -20.42
C ASN A 378 -11.19 7.65 -19.56
N SER A 379 -12.32 8.30 -19.79
CA SER A 379 -12.63 9.61 -19.20
C SER A 379 -13.89 9.58 -18.35
N THR A 380 -14.02 10.55 -17.45
CA THR A 380 -15.14 10.66 -16.52
C THR A 380 -15.86 11.99 -16.65
N PHE A 381 -17.17 11.94 -16.86
CA PHE A 381 -18.05 13.10 -16.85
C PHE A 381 -19.00 12.96 -15.67
N ASN A 382 -18.84 13.79 -14.64
CA ASN A 382 -19.70 13.70 -13.48
C ASN A 382 -20.26 15.03 -12.98
N ASN A 383 -21.53 15.00 -12.56
CA ASN A 383 -22.22 16.18 -12.00
C ASN A 383 -22.21 17.42 -12.92
N ASN A 384 -22.08 17.25 -14.24
CA ASN A 384 -22.19 18.36 -15.17
C ASN A 384 -23.66 18.67 -15.46
N ARG A 385 -23.96 19.94 -15.77
CA ARG A 385 -25.31 20.44 -15.85
C ARG A 385 -25.56 21.33 -17.07
N ALA A 386 -26.66 21.06 -17.77
CA ALA A 386 -27.17 21.91 -18.84
C ALA A 386 -28.62 22.29 -18.57
N ALA A 387 -29.01 23.56 -18.76
CA ALA A 387 -30.41 23.94 -18.59
C ALA A 387 -31.32 23.40 -19.72
N ASN A 388 -30.77 23.10 -20.90
CA ASN A 388 -31.50 22.51 -22.03
C ASN A 388 -31.13 21.03 -22.23
N ASN A 389 -30.19 20.67 -23.11
CA ASN A 389 -29.91 19.28 -23.45
C ASN A 389 -28.42 18.93 -23.29
N GLY A 390 -28.13 17.64 -23.12
CA GLY A 390 -26.75 17.16 -23.00
C GLY A 390 -26.12 17.62 -21.69
N GLY A 391 -26.54 17.03 -20.56
CA GLY A 391 -26.04 17.43 -19.24
C GLY A 391 -24.52 17.30 -19.12
N ALA A 392 -23.92 16.29 -19.78
CA ALA A 392 -22.48 16.25 -20.02
C ALA A 392 -22.13 16.76 -21.42
N ILE A 393 -22.58 16.07 -22.47
CA ILE A 393 -22.17 16.34 -23.86
C ILE A 393 -23.39 16.61 -24.75
N TYR A 394 -23.30 17.66 -25.56
CA TYR A 394 -24.24 17.94 -26.63
C TYR A 394 -23.52 17.90 -27.99
N VAL A 395 -24.00 17.06 -28.91
CA VAL A 395 -23.42 16.85 -30.24
C VAL A 395 -24.41 17.28 -31.33
N THR A 396 -23.98 18.16 -32.24
CA THR A 396 -24.84 18.68 -33.31
C THR A 396 -24.07 18.94 -34.61
N GLY A 397 -24.80 19.25 -35.68
CA GLY A 397 -24.23 19.90 -36.87
C GLY A 397 -23.39 18.97 -37.75
N GLY A 398 -23.62 17.66 -37.67
CA GLY A 398 -22.87 16.66 -38.43
C GLY A 398 -21.60 16.16 -37.74
N SER A 399 -21.36 16.58 -36.49
CA SER A 399 -20.20 16.15 -35.71
C SER A 399 -20.40 14.74 -35.17
N ASP A 400 -19.32 13.97 -35.02
CA ASP A 400 -19.35 12.58 -34.57
C ASP A 400 -18.66 12.44 -33.21
N LEU A 401 -19.23 11.59 -32.33
CA LEU A 401 -18.67 11.32 -31.01
C LEU A 401 -18.40 9.83 -30.83
N THR A 402 -17.16 9.47 -30.52
CA THR A 402 -16.79 8.13 -30.04
C THR A 402 -16.42 8.21 -28.56
N ALA A 403 -17.16 7.49 -27.71
CA ALA A 403 -16.89 7.38 -26.28
C ALA A 403 -16.54 5.93 -25.91
N THR A 404 -15.28 5.70 -25.54
CA THR A 404 -14.75 4.37 -25.26
C THR A 404 -14.24 4.30 -23.83
N ASN A 405 -14.54 3.20 -23.14
CA ASN A 405 -13.98 2.89 -21.82
C ASN A 405 -14.15 4.03 -20.79
N SER A 406 -15.29 4.74 -20.85
CA SER A 406 -15.51 5.99 -20.13
C SER A 406 -16.75 5.94 -19.23
N THR A 407 -16.79 6.79 -18.21
CA THR A 407 -17.90 6.87 -17.24
C THR A 407 -18.63 8.21 -17.29
N PHE A 408 -19.95 8.17 -17.48
CA PHE A 408 -20.85 9.32 -17.42
C PHE A 408 -21.82 9.13 -16.26
N SER A 409 -21.63 9.89 -15.17
CA SER A 409 -22.40 9.70 -13.95
C SER A 409 -23.02 10.98 -13.39
N SER A 410 -24.27 10.91 -12.93
CA SER A 410 -24.90 12.01 -12.18
C SER A 410 -24.98 13.36 -12.92
N ASN A 411 -24.91 13.36 -14.25
CA ASN A 411 -25.08 14.57 -15.06
C ASN A 411 -26.57 14.93 -15.20
N LEU A 412 -26.86 16.23 -15.32
CA LEU A 412 -28.23 16.77 -15.28
C LEU A 412 -28.54 17.66 -16.49
N ALA A 413 -29.56 17.28 -17.26
CA ALA A 413 -30.16 18.13 -18.29
C ALA A 413 -31.54 18.64 -17.87
N GLY A 414 -31.87 19.90 -18.18
CA GLY A 414 -33.23 20.41 -17.96
C GLY A 414 -34.25 19.81 -18.92
N ASN A 415 -33.85 19.35 -20.10
CA ASN A 415 -34.74 18.79 -21.12
C ASN A 415 -34.38 17.34 -21.47
N ARG A 416 -33.34 17.07 -22.26
CA ARG A 416 -33.03 15.72 -22.80
C ARG A 416 -31.54 15.38 -22.76
N GLY A 417 -31.22 14.10 -22.73
CA GLY A 417 -29.84 13.61 -22.73
C GLY A 417 -29.12 14.02 -21.45
N GLY A 418 -29.46 13.40 -20.32
CA GLY A 418 -28.84 13.74 -19.03
C GLY A 418 -27.32 13.57 -19.08
N ALA A 419 -26.83 12.51 -19.74
CA ALA A 419 -25.42 12.41 -20.12
C ALA A 419 -25.19 13.01 -21.52
N ILE A 420 -25.69 12.35 -22.56
CA ILE A 420 -25.39 12.68 -23.96
C ILE A 420 -26.67 13.01 -24.71
N TYR A 421 -26.65 14.10 -25.47
CA TYR A 421 -27.69 14.41 -26.44
C TYR A 421 -27.12 14.63 -27.84
N ALA A 422 -27.70 13.97 -28.85
CA ALA A 422 -27.28 14.07 -30.24
C ALA A 422 -28.40 14.56 -31.17
N ILE A 423 -28.06 15.46 -32.11
CA ILE A 423 -28.95 15.92 -33.17
C ILE A 423 -28.25 16.12 -34.50
N SER A 424 -28.71 15.40 -35.53
CA SER A 424 -28.07 15.34 -36.85
C SER A 424 -26.58 14.97 -36.79
N SER A 425 -26.23 14.03 -35.90
CA SER A 425 -24.88 13.59 -35.55
C SER A 425 -24.85 12.09 -35.21
N ASP A 426 -23.70 11.44 -35.34
CA ASP A 426 -23.50 10.04 -34.96
C ASP A 426 -22.75 9.90 -33.62
N VAL A 427 -23.12 8.88 -32.84
CA VAL A 427 -22.48 8.59 -31.54
C VAL A 427 -22.18 7.09 -31.41
N LEU A 428 -20.93 6.74 -31.14
CA LEU A 428 -20.49 5.39 -30.80
C LEU A 428 -20.13 5.32 -29.32
N VAL A 429 -20.71 4.36 -28.59
CA VAL A 429 -20.40 4.11 -27.17
C VAL A 429 -19.92 2.68 -26.99
N GLU A 430 -18.66 2.51 -26.60
CA GLU A 430 -18.05 1.20 -26.40
C GLU A 430 -17.46 1.05 -25.00
N TYR A 431 -17.67 -0.12 -24.38
CA TYR A 431 -17.10 -0.48 -23.07
C TYR A 431 -17.29 0.61 -21.99
N SER A 432 -18.39 1.34 -22.01
CA SER A 432 -18.57 2.56 -21.19
C SER A 432 -19.74 2.41 -20.21
N THR A 433 -19.73 3.22 -19.15
CA THR A 433 -20.77 3.22 -18.11
C THR A 433 -21.51 4.56 -18.07
N ILE A 434 -22.80 4.56 -18.39
CA ILE A 434 -23.70 5.73 -18.34
C ILE A 434 -24.81 5.47 -17.33
N THR A 435 -24.67 6.02 -16.13
CA THR A 435 -25.56 5.73 -14.99
C THR A 435 -25.87 6.97 -14.14
N LEU A 436 -26.92 6.91 -13.32
CA LEU A 436 -27.29 7.99 -12.38
C LEU A 436 -27.57 9.37 -13.01
N ASN A 437 -27.58 9.49 -14.34
CA ASN A 437 -27.85 10.76 -15.02
C ASN A 437 -29.35 11.08 -14.99
N ASN A 438 -29.70 12.35 -15.14
CA ASN A 438 -31.07 12.84 -15.04
C ASN A 438 -31.41 13.84 -16.14
N ALA A 439 -32.65 13.77 -16.63
CA ALA A 439 -33.23 14.74 -17.54
C ALA A 439 -34.63 15.14 -17.02
N SER A 440 -34.80 16.43 -16.69
CA SER A 440 -35.98 16.88 -15.92
C SER A 440 -37.32 16.72 -16.66
N SER A 441 -37.29 16.64 -18.00
CA SER A 441 -38.50 16.46 -18.82
C SER A 441 -39.01 15.01 -18.92
N THR A 442 -38.40 14.05 -18.20
CA THR A 442 -38.64 12.57 -18.24
C THR A 442 -38.09 11.83 -19.47
N LEU A 443 -37.31 12.50 -20.31
CA LEU A 443 -36.94 12.03 -21.64
C LEU A 443 -35.41 11.86 -21.78
N GLY A 444 -34.93 10.64 -22.04
CA GLY A 444 -33.53 10.31 -22.31
C GLY A 444 -32.54 10.78 -21.24
N SER A 445 -32.69 10.36 -20.00
CA SER A 445 -31.74 10.66 -18.91
C SER A 445 -30.34 10.10 -19.14
N GLY A 446 -30.17 8.96 -19.80
CA GLY A 446 -28.85 8.51 -20.27
C GLY A 446 -28.49 9.20 -21.60
N ILE A 447 -28.93 8.60 -22.71
CA ILE A 447 -28.73 9.13 -24.07
C ILE A 447 -30.08 9.52 -24.69
N GLY A 448 -30.16 10.73 -25.26
CA GLY A 448 -31.30 11.22 -26.03
C GLY A 448 -30.93 11.63 -27.45
N VAL A 449 -31.73 11.24 -28.45
CA VAL A 449 -31.42 11.51 -29.87
C VAL A 449 -32.62 12.10 -30.60
N THR A 450 -32.40 13.11 -31.44
CA THR A 450 -33.43 13.69 -32.32
C THR A 450 -32.91 13.91 -33.74
N GLY A 451 -33.73 13.60 -34.75
CA GLY A 451 -33.36 13.82 -36.16
C GLY A 451 -33.43 12.53 -36.98
N ALA A 452 -33.68 12.64 -38.29
CA ALA A 452 -33.82 11.47 -39.16
C ALA A 452 -32.47 10.88 -39.63
N THR A 453 -31.37 11.58 -39.35
CA THR A 453 -30.02 11.24 -39.82
C THR A 453 -29.03 10.99 -38.67
N SER A 454 -29.52 10.91 -37.42
CA SER A 454 -28.66 10.61 -36.26
C SER A 454 -28.67 9.13 -35.97
N SER A 455 -27.51 8.55 -35.71
CA SER A 455 -27.36 7.18 -35.25
C SER A 455 -26.60 7.11 -33.93
N VAL A 456 -26.94 6.11 -33.13
CA VAL A 456 -26.23 5.75 -31.90
C VAL A 456 -25.94 4.28 -31.91
N GLU A 457 -24.66 3.94 -31.92
CA GLU A 457 -24.16 2.57 -31.84
C GLU A 457 -23.65 2.30 -30.42
N VAL A 458 -23.97 1.13 -29.86
CA VAL A 458 -23.56 0.77 -28.50
C VAL A 458 -23.02 -0.64 -28.45
N LYS A 459 -21.86 -0.83 -27.82
CA LYS A 459 -21.19 -2.13 -27.63
C LYS A 459 -20.69 -2.31 -26.21
N SER A 460 -20.91 -3.48 -25.62
CA SER A 460 -20.37 -3.89 -24.30
C SER A 460 -20.47 -2.81 -23.19
N SER A 461 -21.53 -2.01 -23.21
CA SER A 461 -21.67 -0.83 -22.34
C SER A 461 -22.88 -0.92 -21.40
N ILE A 462 -22.78 -0.27 -20.24
CA ILE A 462 -23.88 -0.09 -19.30
C ILE A 462 -24.56 1.25 -19.60
N ILE A 463 -25.85 1.23 -19.96
CA ILE A 463 -26.71 2.42 -20.01
C ILE A 463 -27.96 2.10 -19.19
N SER A 464 -27.82 2.21 -17.87
CA SER A 464 -28.77 1.73 -16.87
C SER A 464 -28.61 2.50 -15.56
N GLY A 465 -29.66 2.56 -14.73
CA GLY A 465 -29.62 3.27 -13.46
C GLY A 465 -29.80 4.79 -13.59
N ASN A 466 -30.20 5.29 -14.76
CA ASN A 466 -30.51 6.71 -14.93
C ASN A 466 -31.94 7.02 -14.38
N VAL A 467 -32.16 8.26 -13.95
CA VAL A 467 -33.35 8.65 -13.16
C VAL A 467 -34.66 8.41 -13.92
N SER A 468 -34.73 8.80 -15.19
CA SER A 468 -35.89 8.52 -16.07
C SER A 468 -35.53 7.45 -17.11
N ASN A 469 -35.70 7.72 -18.40
CA ASN A 469 -35.37 6.75 -19.45
C ASN A 469 -33.86 6.72 -19.70
N ASP A 470 -33.30 5.53 -19.89
CA ASP A 470 -31.87 5.33 -20.14
C ASP A 470 -31.51 5.65 -21.59
N VAL A 471 -32.34 5.24 -22.56
CA VAL A 471 -32.14 5.51 -24.00
C VAL A 471 -33.44 5.92 -24.70
N ASP A 472 -33.46 7.09 -25.33
CA ASP A 472 -34.65 7.60 -26.04
C ASP A 472 -34.36 8.17 -27.43
N PHE A 473 -35.29 7.94 -28.35
CA PHE A 473 -35.30 8.53 -29.68
C PHE A 473 -36.58 9.36 -29.93
N PHE A 474 -36.40 10.61 -30.36
CA PHE A 474 -37.49 11.56 -30.60
C PHE A 474 -37.75 11.77 -32.09
N GLY A 475 -38.29 10.75 -32.75
CA GLY A 475 -38.67 10.79 -34.15
C GLY A 475 -39.70 9.72 -34.52
N SER A 476 -39.97 9.56 -35.81
CA SER A 476 -41.07 8.70 -36.28
C SER A 476 -40.79 7.18 -36.20
N SER A 477 -39.55 6.75 -36.01
CA SER A 477 -39.16 5.34 -35.81
C SER A 477 -37.79 5.20 -35.15
N ALA A 478 -37.71 4.55 -33.97
CA ALA A 478 -36.46 4.29 -33.24
C ALA A 478 -35.55 3.22 -33.88
N SER A 479 -36.13 2.32 -34.70
CA SER A 479 -35.45 1.23 -35.41
C SER A 479 -34.67 1.76 -36.62
N GLY A 480 -33.55 2.44 -36.35
CA GLY A 480 -32.68 3.07 -37.34
C GLY A 480 -31.85 4.23 -36.78
N ALA A 481 -32.18 4.70 -35.58
CA ALA A 481 -31.40 5.73 -34.87
C ALA A 481 -30.61 5.16 -33.68
N PHE A 482 -30.90 3.93 -33.25
CA PHE A 482 -30.11 3.18 -32.29
C PHE A 482 -29.81 1.79 -32.86
N GLU A 483 -28.57 1.36 -32.72
CA GLU A 483 -28.09 0.04 -33.10
C GLU A 483 -27.28 -0.57 -31.95
N SER A 484 -27.56 -1.84 -31.65
CA SER A 484 -26.77 -2.61 -30.68
C SER A 484 -25.74 -3.43 -31.42
N LEU A 485 -24.47 -3.23 -31.08
CA LEU A 485 -23.35 -4.07 -31.52
C LEU A 485 -23.12 -5.26 -30.58
N GLY A 486 -23.97 -5.42 -29.56
CA GLY A 486 -24.02 -6.58 -28.67
C GLY A 486 -23.44 -6.38 -27.27
N TYR A 487 -23.78 -7.32 -26.39
CA TYR A 487 -23.33 -7.43 -25.00
C TYR A 487 -23.53 -6.19 -24.13
N ASN A 488 -24.58 -5.41 -24.39
CA ASN A 488 -24.90 -4.21 -23.62
C ASN A 488 -25.82 -4.49 -22.44
N GLN A 489 -25.72 -3.68 -21.39
CA GLN A 489 -26.68 -3.66 -20.29
C GLN A 489 -27.51 -2.38 -20.33
N ILE A 490 -28.78 -2.52 -20.71
CA ILE A 490 -29.68 -1.41 -20.98
C ILE A 490 -30.88 -1.42 -20.03
N GLY A 491 -31.21 -0.25 -19.50
CA GLY A 491 -32.43 -0.06 -18.73
C GLY A 491 -33.67 0.19 -19.58
N ARG A 492 -34.45 1.21 -19.24
CA ARG A 492 -35.75 1.55 -19.87
C ARG A 492 -35.61 2.63 -20.93
N GLY A 493 -36.61 2.76 -21.79
CA GLY A 493 -36.72 3.87 -22.75
C GLY A 493 -37.28 3.44 -24.10
N THR A 494 -37.65 4.42 -24.91
CA THR A 494 -38.26 4.21 -26.23
C THR A 494 -37.33 3.55 -27.22
N ALA A 495 -36.01 3.79 -27.11
CA ALA A 495 -35.00 3.20 -27.96
C ALA A 495 -34.51 1.83 -27.46
N SER A 496 -34.93 1.39 -26.26
CA SER A 496 -34.54 0.08 -25.70
C SER A 496 -34.96 -1.11 -26.59
N VAL A 497 -35.89 -0.88 -27.53
CA VAL A 497 -36.32 -1.87 -28.53
C VAL A 497 -35.21 -2.28 -29.50
N ALA A 498 -34.20 -1.44 -29.73
CA ALA A 498 -33.09 -1.69 -30.67
C ALA A 498 -32.12 -2.80 -30.21
N PHE A 499 -32.06 -3.05 -28.91
CA PHE A 499 -31.16 -4.07 -28.32
C PHE A 499 -31.72 -5.49 -28.52
N SER A 500 -30.98 -6.56 -28.25
CA SER A 500 -31.53 -7.93 -28.30
C SER A 500 -30.72 -8.93 -27.49
N THR A 501 -31.41 -9.84 -26.82
CA THR A 501 -30.74 -10.96 -26.12
C THR A 501 -30.03 -11.92 -27.09
N THR A 502 -30.36 -11.91 -28.38
CA THR A 502 -29.65 -12.70 -29.40
C THR A 502 -28.26 -12.17 -29.70
N LEU A 503 -28.00 -10.90 -29.38
CA LEU A 503 -26.69 -10.25 -29.50
C LEU A 503 -25.95 -10.20 -28.15
N GLY A 504 -26.45 -10.91 -27.13
CA GLY A 504 -25.88 -10.90 -25.78
C GLY A 504 -26.43 -9.81 -24.85
N ASP A 505 -27.23 -8.86 -25.35
CA ASP A 505 -27.71 -7.74 -24.53
C ASP A 505 -28.61 -8.16 -23.36
N LYS A 506 -28.49 -7.44 -22.25
CA LYS A 506 -29.37 -7.48 -21.09
C LYS A 506 -30.25 -6.24 -21.07
N LYS A 507 -31.57 -6.43 -21.12
CA LYS A 507 -32.55 -5.33 -21.12
C LYS A 507 -33.36 -5.27 -19.84
N ASN A 508 -33.98 -4.12 -19.61
CA ASN A 508 -34.86 -3.85 -18.46
C ASN A 508 -34.14 -3.98 -17.11
N ILE A 509 -32.82 -3.82 -17.10
CA ILE A 509 -32.06 -3.73 -15.86
C ILE A 509 -32.17 -2.28 -15.40
N LEU A 510 -32.93 -2.01 -14.34
CA LEU A 510 -33.13 -0.65 -13.83
C LEU A 510 -32.04 -0.21 -12.85
N ASN A 511 -31.42 -1.18 -12.17
CA ASN A 511 -30.32 -0.93 -11.26
C ASN A 511 -29.14 -1.81 -11.71
N PRO A 512 -28.03 -1.22 -12.18
CA PRO A 512 -26.85 -1.97 -12.56
C PRO A 512 -26.04 -2.49 -11.37
N LEU A 513 -26.42 -2.12 -10.14
CA LEU A 513 -25.79 -2.54 -8.90
C LEU A 513 -24.27 -2.27 -8.94
N LEU A 514 -23.93 -0.98 -9.01
CA LEU A 514 -22.57 -0.48 -9.03
C LEU A 514 -22.26 0.21 -7.70
N GLU A 515 -20.99 0.14 -7.28
CA GLU A 515 -20.46 0.90 -6.14
C GLU A 515 -20.44 2.41 -6.47
N PRO A 516 -20.35 3.30 -5.46
CA PRO A 516 -20.19 4.74 -5.67
C PRO A 516 -19.00 5.10 -6.59
N LEU A 517 -19.08 6.25 -7.27
CA LEU A 517 -18.02 6.72 -8.16
C LEU A 517 -16.75 7.03 -7.33
N ALA A 518 -15.63 6.37 -7.63
CA ALA A 518 -14.37 6.54 -6.90
C ALA A 518 -13.13 6.28 -7.78
N LEU A 519 -11.96 6.77 -7.34
CA LEU A 519 -10.65 6.45 -7.92
C LEU A 519 -10.24 5.02 -7.51
N ALA A 520 -10.78 4.02 -8.21
CA ALA A 520 -10.61 2.60 -7.89
C ALA A 520 -9.28 2.00 -8.39
N GLY A 521 -8.17 2.74 -8.25
CA GLY A 521 -6.82 2.33 -8.66
C GLY A 521 -6.25 3.01 -9.91
N GLY A 522 -7.02 3.86 -10.60
CA GLY A 522 -6.55 4.65 -11.75
C GLY A 522 -6.72 6.16 -11.57
N LEU A 523 -6.23 6.97 -12.52
CA LEU A 523 -6.25 8.45 -12.48
C LEU A 523 -7.64 9.08 -12.68
N VAL A 524 -8.62 8.30 -13.14
CA VAL A 524 -10.00 8.75 -13.37
C VAL A 524 -10.98 7.92 -12.56
N ALA A 525 -12.01 8.57 -12.01
CA ALA A 525 -12.98 7.88 -11.16
C ALA A 525 -13.94 7.03 -12.01
N THR A 526 -14.25 5.81 -11.57
CA THR A 526 -15.17 4.90 -12.28
C THR A 526 -16.07 4.15 -11.30
N HIS A 527 -17.11 3.50 -11.80
CA HIS A 527 -18.07 2.74 -11.01
C HIS A 527 -17.76 1.24 -11.07
N ALA A 528 -17.24 0.68 -9.97
CA ALA A 528 -17.00 -0.76 -9.86
C ALA A 528 -18.33 -1.55 -9.76
N PRO A 529 -18.49 -2.70 -10.43
CA PRO A 529 -19.61 -3.60 -10.20
C PRO A 529 -19.62 -4.14 -8.76
N VAL A 530 -20.78 -4.15 -8.11
CA VAL A 530 -20.90 -4.74 -6.76
C VAL A 530 -20.72 -6.25 -6.84
N TYR A 531 -19.78 -6.80 -6.06
CA TYR A 531 -19.58 -8.24 -5.92
C TYR A 531 -19.66 -8.67 -4.45
N ARG A 532 -20.87 -9.02 -4.01
CA ARG A 532 -21.19 -9.52 -2.66
C ARG A 532 -22.10 -10.75 -2.77
N PRO A 533 -21.57 -11.91 -3.23
CA PRO A 533 -22.36 -13.12 -3.52
C PRO A 533 -23.05 -13.70 -2.28
N ASP A 534 -22.44 -13.54 -1.12
CA ASP A 534 -22.96 -13.89 0.21
C ASP A 534 -24.24 -13.11 0.58
N GLN A 535 -24.34 -11.85 0.15
CA GLN A 535 -25.53 -11.00 0.36
C GLN A 535 -26.54 -11.08 -0.78
N GLY A 536 -26.29 -11.91 -1.79
CA GLY A 536 -27.09 -11.98 -3.02
C GLY A 536 -27.05 -10.68 -3.84
N GLN A 537 -26.02 -9.86 -3.62
CA GLN A 537 -25.79 -8.60 -4.32
C GLN A 537 -24.62 -8.80 -5.28
N VAL A 538 -24.91 -9.37 -6.45
CA VAL A 538 -23.94 -9.51 -7.54
C VAL A 538 -24.44 -8.69 -8.71
N SER A 539 -23.59 -7.80 -9.21
CA SER A 539 -23.94 -6.96 -10.34
C SER A 539 -24.27 -7.83 -11.56
N PRO A 540 -25.36 -7.52 -12.29
CA PRO A 540 -25.65 -8.17 -13.56
C PRO A 540 -24.69 -7.79 -14.69
N ALA A 541 -23.69 -6.94 -14.43
CA ALA A 541 -22.65 -6.59 -15.39
C ALA A 541 -21.46 -7.57 -15.39
N ILE A 542 -21.28 -8.32 -14.30
CA ILE A 542 -20.12 -9.19 -14.07
C ILE A 542 -20.17 -10.42 -14.99
N ASP A 543 -19.07 -10.71 -15.69
CA ASP A 543 -18.88 -11.80 -16.67
C ASP A 543 -19.99 -11.83 -17.76
N MET A 544 -20.51 -10.67 -18.15
CA MET A 544 -21.64 -10.58 -19.09
C MET A 544 -21.31 -10.02 -20.48
N GLY A 545 -20.06 -9.63 -20.71
CA GLY A 545 -19.57 -9.07 -21.96
C GLY A 545 -19.30 -10.11 -23.05
N ASP A 546 -18.62 -9.70 -24.12
CA ASP A 546 -18.33 -10.60 -25.25
C ASP A 546 -17.34 -11.72 -24.85
N PRO A 547 -17.74 -13.01 -24.87
CA PRO A 547 -16.84 -14.13 -24.55
C PRO A 547 -15.74 -14.36 -25.60
N ALA A 548 -15.80 -13.67 -26.74
CA ALA A 548 -14.74 -13.69 -27.76
C ALA A 548 -13.76 -12.51 -27.64
N ALA A 549 -13.93 -11.64 -26.64
CA ALA A 549 -13.04 -10.51 -26.42
C ALA A 549 -11.61 -10.98 -26.11
N ALA A 550 -10.63 -10.29 -26.70
CA ALA A 550 -9.21 -10.49 -26.42
C ALA A 550 -8.55 -9.10 -26.33
N PRO A 551 -7.63 -8.85 -25.38
CA PRO A 551 -6.99 -7.54 -25.22
C PRO A 551 -6.35 -7.06 -26.53
N GLY A 552 -6.60 -5.81 -26.90
CA GLY A 552 -6.01 -5.15 -28.07
C GLY A 552 -6.52 -5.65 -29.43
N LEU A 553 -7.51 -6.55 -29.47
CA LEU A 553 -8.04 -7.13 -30.72
C LEU A 553 -9.49 -6.70 -30.98
N ASN A 554 -9.83 -6.42 -32.24
CA ASN A 554 -11.20 -6.08 -32.67
C ASN A 554 -11.84 -4.90 -31.91
N GLY A 555 -11.03 -3.91 -31.52
CA GLY A 555 -11.47 -2.73 -30.78
C GLY A 555 -11.72 -2.96 -29.29
N VAL A 556 -11.31 -4.11 -28.72
CA VAL A 556 -11.28 -4.29 -27.26
C VAL A 556 -10.05 -3.55 -26.70
N PRO A 557 -10.22 -2.63 -25.72
CA PRO A 557 -9.09 -1.98 -25.06
C PRO A 557 -8.13 -2.98 -24.39
N ASP A 558 -6.85 -2.62 -24.23
CA ASP A 558 -5.89 -3.45 -23.48
C ASP A 558 -6.22 -3.48 -21.98
N TYR A 559 -6.72 -2.35 -21.46
CA TYR A 559 -7.03 -2.14 -20.05
C TYR A 559 -8.46 -1.62 -19.88
N ASP A 560 -9.07 -1.82 -18.71
CA ASP A 560 -10.29 -1.10 -18.36
C ASP A 560 -10.02 0.39 -18.08
N GLN A 561 -11.03 1.16 -17.68
CA GLN A 561 -10.93 2.61 -17.55
C GLN A 561 -9.79 3.06 -16.61
N ARG A 562 -9.37 2.22 -15.65
CA ARG A 562 -8.33 2.55 -14.69
C ARG A 562 -6.93 2.61 -15.32
N GLY A 563 -6.75 1.98 -16.48
CA GLY A 563 -5.49 1.99 -17.22
C GLY A 563 -4.55 0.83 -16.89
N PRO A 564 -3.23 0.98 -17.17
CA PRO A 564 -2.23 -0.07 -16.98
C PRO A 564 -2.30 -0.70 -15.57
N GLY A 565 -2.21 -2.04 -15.50
CA GLY A 565 -2.41 -2.81 -14.27
C GLY A 565 -3.80 -3.44 -14.13
N PHE A 566 -4.79 -2.95 -14.89
CA PHE A 566 -6.16 -3.45 -14.90
C PHE A 566 -6.55 -3.96 -16.29
N THR A 567 -6.09 -5.17 -16.64
CA THR A 567 -6.32 -5.74 -17.97
C THR A 567 -7.82 -5.86 -18.28
N ARG A 568 -8.22 -5.57 -19.52
CA ARG A 568 -9.64 -5.54 -19.88
C ARG A 568 -10.30 -6.92 -19.93
N VAL A 569 -9.50 -7.97 -20.15
CA VAL A 569 -9.97 -9.35 -20.26
C VAL A 569 -9.39 -10.14 -19.10
N PHE A 570 -10.16 -10.24 -18.02
CA PHE A 570 -9.78 -10.94 -16.79
C PHE A 570 -10.91 -11.92 -16.40
N ASP A 571 -10.62 -12.90 -15.55
CA ASP A 571 -11.66 -13.79 -14.99
C ASP A 571 -11.27 -14.17 -13.56
N VAL A 572 -12.04 -13.67 -12.60
CA VAL A 572 -11.87 -13.93 -11.18
C VAL A 572 -12.65 -15.16 -10.74
N LEU A 573 -13.73 -15.50 -11.45
CA LEU A 573 -14.79 -16.40 -10.96
C LEU A 573 -14.72 -17.81 -11.54
N GLY A 574 -13.85 -18.04 -12.52
CA GLY A 574 -13.60 -19.32 -13.15
C GLY A 574 -14.70 -19.71 -14.14
N GLY A 575 -14.45 -19.48 -15.43
CA GLY A 575 -15.38 -19.85 -16.51
C GLY A 575 -14.78 -19.76 -17.91
N GLY A 576 -13.56 -19.22 -18.02
CA GLY A 576 -12.95 -18.77 -19.26
C GLY A 576 -13.11 -17.25 -19.35
N ALA A 577 -12.05 -16.55 -19.76
CA ALA A 577 -11.98 -15.09 -19.71
C ALA A 577 -13.14 -14.44 -20.49
N GLN A 578 -14.07 -13.80 -19.76
CA GLN A 578 -15.21 -13.10 -20.29
C GLN A 578 -15.30 -11.75 -19.60
N ILE A 579 -15.24 -10.68 -20.38
CA ILE A 579 -15.23 -9.32 -19.82
C ILE A 579 -16.53 -8.97 -19.12
N ASP A 580 -16.45 -8.06 -18.16
CA ASP A 580 -17.57 -7.33 -17.61
C ASP A 580 -18.11 -6.31 -18.62
N VAL A 581 -19.40 -6.01 -18.51
CA VAL A 581 -20.06 -4.97 -19.30
C VAL A 581 -19.80 -3.61 -18.64
N GLY A 582 -19.46 -2.58 -19.43
CA GLY A 582 -19.22 -1.21 -18.93
C GLY A 582 -17.74 -0.84 -18.86
N ALA A 583 -17.39 0.22 -18.13
CA ALA A 583 -16.04 0.80 -18.10
C ALA A 583 -15.04 0.10 -17.17
N TYR A 584 -15.50 -0.87 -16.40
CA TYR A 584 -14.72 -1.51 -15.35
C TYR A 584 -14.74 -3.02 -15.51
N GLU A 585 -13.59 -3.65 -15.32
CA GLU A 585 -13.38 -5.10 -15.30
C GLU A 585 -13.02 -5.54 -13.87
N LEU A 586 -13.90 -6.30 -13.22
CA LEU A 586 -13.66 -6.81 -11.88
C LEU A 586 -12.49 -7.79 -11.87
N GLN A 587 -11.41 -7.42 -11.19
CA GLN A 587 -10.18 -8.21 -11.07
C GLN A 587 -9.47 -7.95 -9.74
N GLY A 588 -8.73 -8.93 -9.24
CA GLY A 588 -7.74 -8.68 -8.20
C GLY A 588 -6.60 -7.84 -8.78
N ALA A 589 -6.09 -6.90 -8.01
CA ALA A 589 -5.10 -5.94 -8.45
C ALA A 589 -3.74 -6.20 -7.80
N VAL A 590 -2.68 -5.80 -8.51
CA VAL A 590 -1.33 -5.70 -7.95
C VAL A 590 -1.01 -4.22 -7.81
N PHE A 591 -0.83 -3.76 -6.57
CA PHE A 591 -0.40 -2.40 -6.28
C PHE A 591 1.10 -2.41 -5.97
N GLU A 592 1.85 -1.50 -6.56
CA GLU A 592 3.31 -1.42 -6.38
C GLU A 592 3.63 -0.18 -5.54
N VAL A 593 4.10 -0.39 -4.31
CA VAL A 593 4.61 0.68 -3.45
C VAL A 593 5.94 1.15 -4.02
N SER A 594 6.00 2.44 -4.34
CA SER A 594 7.16 3.09 -4.95
C SER A 594 7.71 4.26 -4.12
N SER A 595 7.10 4.56 -2.98
CA SER A 595 7.58 5.54 -2.01
C SER A 595 7.78 4.90 -0.63
N LEU A 596 8.91 5.24 0.01
CA LEU A 596 9.17 4.89 1.42
C LEU A 596 8.54 5.90 2.41
N ILE A 597 7.99 7.00 1.90
CA ILE A 597 7.31 8.02 2.70
C ILE A 597 5.88 7.53 2.98
N ASP A 598 5.42 7.66 4.23
CA ASP A 598 4.03 7.38 4.59
C ASP A 598 3.17 8.64 4.42
N GLU A 599 2.50 8.72 3.27
CA GLU A 599 1.57 9.81 2.92
C GLU A 599 0.22 9.27 2.43
N ASN A 600 -0.78 10.15 2.38
CA ASN A 600 -2.09 9.87 1.81
C ASN A 600 -2.61 11.16 1.21
N ASP A 601 -1.95 11.60 0.15
CA ASP A 601 -2.28 12.80 -0.61
C ASP A 601 -3.13 12.47 -1.85
N GLY A 602 -3.29 11.18 -2.17
CA GLY A 602 -4.05 10.70 -3.32
C GLY A 602 -3.19 10.57 -4.58
N VAL A 603 -1.87 10.70 -4.46
CA VAL A 603 -0.89 10.66 -5.55
C VAL A 603 -0.35 9.24 -5.71
N VAL A 604 -1.09 8.41 -6.44
CA VAL A 604 -0.81 6.97 -6.57
C VAL A 604 0.01 6.57 -7.81
N SER A 605 0.75 7.52 -8.38
CA SER A 605 1.54 7.30 -9.59
C SER A 605 2.86 6.55 -9.32
N PRO A 606 3.49 5.98 -10.38
CA PRO A 606 4.82 5.40 -10.25
C PRO A 606 5.83 6.39 -9.66
N GLY A 607 6.49 6.00 -8.57
CA GLY A 607 7.44 6.82 -7.82
C GLY A 607 6.84 7.53 -6.59
N ASN A 608 5.51 7.57 -6.43
CA ASN A 608 4.84 8.28 -5.33
C ASN A 608 3.93 7.40 -4.48
N MET A 609 3.51 6.22 -4.96
CA MET A 609 2.59 5.36 -4.20
C MET A 609 3.19 4.90 -2.86
N SER A 610 2.61 5.37 -1.75
CA SER A 610 2.98 4.93 -0.39
C SER A 610 2.34 3.58 -0.03
N LEU A 611 2.84 2.93 1.03
CA LEU A 611 2.19 1.73 1.58
C LEU A 611 0.74 2.00 2.03
N ARG A 612 0.48 3.17 2.60
CA ARG A 612 -0.86 3.56 3.07
C ARG A 612 -1.83 3.73 1.92
N GLU A 613 -1.37 4.32 0.83
CA GLU A 613 -2.18 4.50 -0.38
C GLU A 613 -2.43 3.18 -1.09
N ALA A 614 -1.42 2.33 -1.23
CA ALA A 614 -1.59 0.99 -1.80
C ALA A 614 -2.64 0.17 -1.02
N ILE A 615 -2.61 0.24 0.32
CA ILE A 615 -3.62 -0.39 1.17
C ILE A 615 -4.99 0.28 1.02
N ALA A 616 -5.04 1.61 0.93
CA ALA A 616 -6.30 2.35 0.72
C ALA A 616 -6.95 1.96 -0.63
N LEU A 617 -6.17 1.80 -1.69
CA LEU A 617 -6.64 1.31 -2.99
C LEU A 617 -7.12 -0.13 -2.91
N ALA A 618 -6.36 -1.01 -2.25
CA ALA A 618 -6.76 -2.42 -2.08
C ALA A 618 -8.06 -2.58 -1.28
N ASN A 619 -8.33 -1.69 -0.32
CA ASN A 619 -9.60 -1.66 0.41
C ASN A 619 -10.81 -1.32 -0.48
N LEU A 620 -10.62 -0.69 -1.65
CA LEU A 620 -11.70 -0.39 -2.59
C LEU A 620 -12.07 -1.61 -3.46
N ASN A 621 -11.22 -2.63 -3.51
CA ASN A 621 -11.49 -3.85 -4.26
C ASN A 621 -12.17 -4.90 -3.37
N PRO A 622 -13.28 -5.51 -3.81
CA PRO A 622 -13.89 -6.62 -3.07
C PRO A 622 -13.13 -7.95 -3.22
N LEU A 623 -12.08 -8.02 -4.04
CA LEU A 623 -11.30 -9.22 -4.30
C LEU A 623 -9.97 -9.23 -3.55
N PHE A 624 -9.26 -10.36 -3.63
CA PHE A 624 -7.94 -10.50 -3.02
C PHE A 624 -6.89 -9.75 -3.85
N ASP A 625 -6.26 -8.77 -3.23
CA ASP A 625 -5.21 -7.96 -3.86
C ASP A 625 -3.80 -8.34 -3.37
N VAL A 626 -2.79 -7.98 -4.14
CA VAL A 626 -1.39 -8.13 -3.76
C VAL A 626 -0.70 -6.77 -3.79
N ILE A 627 -0.03 -6.41 -2.71
CA ILE A 627 0.81 -5.23 -2.60
C ILE A 627 2.26 -5.68 -2.71
N THR A 628 2.98 -5.13 -3.68
CA THR A 628 4.39 -5.38 -3.98
C THR A 628 5.17 -4.07 -3.84
N PHE A 629 6.48 -4.11 -4.08
CA PHE A 629 7.35 -2.93 -3.97
C PHE A 629 8.17 -2.76 -5.24
N ALA A 630 8.37 -1.51 -5.65
CA ALA A 630 9.10 -1.14 -6.85
C ALA A 630 10.58 -1.58 -6.76
N THR A 631 11.19 -1.83 -7.92
CA THR A 631 12.54 -2.43 -8.01
C THR A 631 13.61 -1.56 -7.33
N ASP A 632 13.50 -0.24 -7.41
CA ASP A 632 14.38 0.70 -6.72
C ASP A 632 14.29 0.62 -5.19
N ILE A 633 13.10 0.36 -4.64
CA ILE A 633 12.93 0.06 -3.21
C ILE A 633 13.51 -1.32 -2.86
N LEU A 634 13.27 -2.34 -3.69
CA LEU A 634 13.77 -3.70 -3.47
C LEU A 634 15.31 -3.77 -3.45
N GLU A 635 15.98 -2.91 -4.22
CA GLU A 635 17.45 -2.80 -4.32
C GLU A 635 18.06 -1.83 -3.29
N THR A 636 17.23 -1.13 -2.50
CA THR A 636 17.70 -0.24 -1.45
C THR A 636 18.31 -1.04 -0.29
N ASP A 637 19.45 -0.59 0.24
CA ASP A 637 20.01 -1.16 1.48
C ASP A 637 19.14 -0.74 2.67
N GLU A 638 18.50 -1.71 3.34
CA GLU A 638 17.71 -1.51 4.58
C GLU A 638 16.57 -0.47 4.43
N PRO A 639 15.64 -0.67 3.47
CA PRO A 639 14.54 0.26 3.22
C PRO A 639 13.69 0.42 4.48
N THR A 640 13.37 1.67 4.82
CA THR A 640 12.61 2.00 6.03
C THR A 640 11.42 2.88 5.71
N ILE A 641 10.22 2.43 6.09
CA ILE A 641 8.99 3.22 6.07
C ILE A 641 8.72 3.76 7.47
N PHE A 642 8.63 5.08 7.62
CA PHE A 642 8.29 5.74 8.90
C PHE A 642 6.82 6.14 8.90
N LEU A 643 5.99 5.39 9.63
CA LEU A 643 4.54 5.66 9.66
C LEU A 643 4.21 6.97 10.37
N GLY A 644 3.42 7.81 9.71
CA GLY A 644 3.00 9.12 10.14
C GLY A 644 4.05 10.22 10.00
N ALA A 645 5.14 9.98 9.28
CA ALA A 645 6.19 10.98 9.03
C ALA A 645 5.93 11.87 7.80
N GLY A 646 5.03 11.47 6.89
CA GLY A 646 4.65 12.24 5.70
C GLY A 646 3.40 13.12 5.91
N VAL A 647 2.90 13.69 4.82
CA VAL A 647 1.69 14.53 4.83
C VAL A 647 0.45 13.63 4.74
N LEU A 648 -0.38 13.65 5.78
CA LEU A 648 -1.66 12.95 5.79
C LEU A 648 -2.78 13.94 5.50
N ALA A 649 -3.64 13.66 4.52
CA ALA A 649 -4.81 14.48 4.24
C ALA A 649 -5.70 14.65 5.48
N PRO A 650 -6.39 15.81 5.66
CA PRO A 650 -7.28 16.04 6.80
C PRO A 650 -8.31 14.91 6.99
N GLY A 651 -8.39 14.39 8.21
CA GLY A 651 -9.31 13.29 8.54
C GLY A 651 -8.79 11.88 8.24
N THR A 652 -7.58 11.74 7.66
CA THR A 652 -6.92 10.44 7.52
C THR A 652 -6.67 9.81 8.89
N PRO A 653 -7.12 8.56 9.14
CA PRO A 653 -6.79 7.85 10.36
C PRO A 653 -5.27 7.73 10.55
N ALA A 654 -4.79 7.92 11.77
CA ALA A 654 -3.37 7.80 12.08
C ALA A 654 -2.86 6.35 11.88
N ASP A 655 -3.70 5.36 12.21
CA ASP A 655 -3.47 3.95 11.92
C ASP A 655 -3.79 3.63 10.45
N ILE A 656 -3.05 2.71 9.84
CA ILE A 656 -3.39 2.15 8.52
C ILE A 656 -4.52 1.13 8.70
N ARG A 657 -5.67 1.37 8.05
CA ARG A 657 -6.82 0.46 8.13
C ARG A 657 -6.83 -0.51 6.96
N ILE A 658 -7.05 -1.79 7.26
CA ILE A 658 -7.23 -2.86 6.28
C ILE A 658 -8.63 -3.43 6.45
N THR A 659 -9.45 -3.30 5.40
CA THR A 659 -10.87 -3.69 5.37
C THR A 659 -11.20 -4.69 4.26
N SER A 660 -10.23 -5.04 3.41
CA SER A 660 -10.36 -6.05 2.37
C SER A 660 -9.27 -7.13 2.50
N SER A 661 -9.49 -8.28 1.86
CA SER A 661 -8.50 -9.36 1.86
C SER A 661 -7.33 -8.98 0.95
N MET A 662 -6.09 -9.15 1.43
CA MET A 662 -4.90 -8.76 0.67
C MET A 662 -3.64 -9.47 1.15
N LYS A 663 -2.63 -9.53 0.29
CA LYS A 663 -1.26 -9.91 0.63
C LYS A 663 -0.34 -8.71 0.48
N ILE A 664 0.50 -8.46 1.47
CA ILE A 664 1.64 -7.54 1.37
C ILE A 664 2.90 -8.39 1.25
N ASP A 665 3.54 -8.31 0.08
CA ASP A 665 4.56 -9.24 -0.37
C ASP A 665 5.91 -8.54 -0.55
N TRP A 666 6.82 -8.77 0.40
CA TRP A 666 8.18 -8.26 0.34
C TRP A 666 9.10 -9.27 -0.37
N GLN A 667 9.74 -8.80 -1.44
CA GLN A 667 10.57 -9.60 -2.34
C GLN A 667 12.02 -9.10 -2.42
N GLY A 668 12.41 -8.16 -1.54
CA GLY A 668 13.73 -7.56 -1.58
C GLY A 668 14.80 -8.48 -1.03
N GLU A 669 16.05 -8.26 -1.41
CA GLU A 669 17.18 -9.08 -0.93
C GLU A 669 17.58 -8.74 0.51
N THR A 670 17.22 -7.55 1.01
CA THR A 670 17.41 -7.14 2.41
C THR A 670 16.09 -7.11 3.17
N GLN A 671 16.13 -6.90 4.49
CA GLN A 671 14.92 -6.74 5.29
C GLN A 671 14.22 -5.39 4.98
N LEU A 672 12.89 -5.36 5.05
CA LEU A 672 12.10 -4.14 5.05
C LEU A 672 11.78 -3.74 6.49
N LEU A 673 12.12 -2.51 6.87
CA LEU A 673 11.77 -1.95 8.18
C LEU A 673 10.52 -1.08 8.08
N ILE A 674 9.50 -1.38 8.87
CA ILE A 674 8.32 -0.52 9.04
C ILE A 674 8.32 -0.03 10.49
N SER A 675 8.50 1.27 10.66
CA SER A 675 8.76 1.91 11.95
C SER A 675 7.57 2.75 12.42
N GLY A 676 7.11 2.49 13.64
CA GLY A 676 6.06 3.27 14.30
C GLY A 676 6.54 4.52 15.02
N PHE A 677 7.84 4.87 14.97
CA PHE A 677 8.40 6.01 15.72
C PHE A 677 7.70 7.35 15.48
N ALA A 678 7.29 7.64 14.25
CA ALA A 678 6.66 8.92 13.94
C ALA A 678 5.23 9.01 14.47
N LEU A 679 4.55 7.88 14.73
CA LEU A 679 3.22 7.85 15.36
C LEU A 679 3.19 8.46 16.77
N ASP A 680 4.33 8.59 17.45
CA ASP A 680 4.43 9.23 18.77
C ASP A 680 4.93 10.69 18.69
N ASN A 681 4.92 11.31 17.50
CA ASN A 681 5.42 12.66 17.31
C ASN A 681 4.40 13.74 17.76
N PRO A 682 4.69 14.50 18.83
CA PRO A 682 3.81 15.58 19.31
C PRO A 682 3.60 16.70 18.30
N SER A 683 4.54 16.88 17.37
CA SER A 683 4.45 17.89 16.32
C SER A 683 3.50 17.49 15.18
N LEU A 684 3.11 16.22 15.08
CA LEU A 684 2.30 15.66 13.99
C LEU A 684 0.89 15.22 14.44
N SER A 685 0.49 15.49 15.69
CA SER A 685 -0.84 15.18 16.26
C SER A 685 -1.24 13.68 16.28
N ILE A 686 -0.30 12.76 16.08
CA ILE A 686 -0.57 11.31 15.92
C ILE A 686 -0.35 10.46 17.18
N ILE A 687 0.07 11.09 18.30
CA ILE A 687 0.49 10.43 19.55
C ILE A 687 -0.44 9.29 19.99
N GLY A 688 0.13 8.11 20.22
CA GLY A 688 -0.59 6.96 20.79
C GLY A 688 -1.36 6.09 19.79
N SER A 689 -1.17 6.29 18.48
CA SER A 689 -1.82 5.45 17.46
C SER A 689 -1.09 4.11 17.27
N ARG A 690 -1.85 3.05 16.96
CA ARG A 690 -1.29 1.77 16.51
C ARG A 690 -0.91 1.85 15.04
N MET A 691 -0.06 0.95 14.55
CA MET A 691 0.35 0.96 13.13
C MET A 691 -0.77 0.51 12.20
N PHE A 692 -1.45 -0.61 12.52
CA PHE A 692 -2.47 -1.23 11.69
C PHE A 692 -3.72 -1.64 12.47
N THR A 693 -4.87 -1.41 11.85
CA THR A 693 -6.17 -1.96 12.27
C THR A 693 -6.75 -2.81 11.15
N VAL A 694 -7.03 -4.08 11.44
CA VAL A 694 -7.61 -5.03 10.47
C VAL A 694 -9.01 -5.44 10.92
N ASP A 695 -10.01 -4.77 10.35
CA ASP A 695 -11.43 -4.92 10.71
C ASP A 695 -12.30 -4.31 9.59
N ASP A 696 -13.08 -5.14 8.89
CA ASP A 696 -14.03 -4.68 7.88
C ASP A 696 -15.39 -4.23 8.47
N GLY A 697 -15.55 -4.37 9.79
CA GLY A 697 -16.77 -4.07 10.52
C GLY A 697 -17.87 -5.13 10.39
N ASP A 698 -17.65 -6.21 9.65
CA ASP A 698 -18.60 -7.30 9.44
C ASP A 698 -18.26 -8.52 10.31
N LEU A 699 -19.01 -8.66 11.42
CA LEU A 699 -18.79 -9.74 12.38
C LEU A 699 -19.18 -11.15 11.87
N THR A 700 -19.73 -11.24 10.65
CA THR A 700 -20.28 -12.49 10.09
C THR A 700 -19.35 -13.18 9.10
N LYS A 701 -18.40 -12.44 8.53
CA LYS A 701 -17.41 -12.94 7.57
C LYS A 701 -16.01 -12.58 8.04
N LYS A 702 -15.00 -13.10 7.34
CA LYS A 702 -13.61 -12.82 7.65
C LYS A 702 -12.89 -12.38 6.39
N ILE A 703 -12.05 -11.36 6.49
CA ILE A 703 -11.04 -11.06 5.47
C ILE A 703 -9.73 -11.76 5.82
N ASP A 704 -8.98 -12.15 4.80
CA ASP A 704 -7.67 -12.78 4.93
C ASP A 704 -6.58 -11.77 4.59
N VAL A 705 -5.76 -11.43 5.58
CA VAL A 705 -4.63 -10.50 5.42
C VAL A 705 -3.32 -11.23 5.69
N GLU A 706 -2.44 -11.22 4.70
CA GLU A 706 -1.12 -11.87 4.75
C GLU A 706 0.00 -10.84 4.62
N PHE A 707 1.00 -10.92 5.50
CA PHE A 707 2.30 -10.28 5.33
C PHE A 707 3.34 -11.38 5.11
N SER A 708 4.07 -11.31 3.99
CA SER A 708 5.06 -12.32 3.63
C SER A 708 6.36 -11.66 3.22
N GLY A 709 7.46 -12.07 3.85
CA GLY A 709 8.81 -11.85 3.34
C GLY A 709 9.32 -13.14 2.70
N ASN A 710 9.71 -13.10 1.42
CA ASN A 710 10.07 -14.31 0.66
C ASN A 710 11.51 -14.77 0.99
N ASP A 711 11.70 -15.39 2.16
CA ASP A 711 12.99 -15.74 2.78
C ASP A 711 13.81 -14.53 3.30
N THR A 712 13.36 -13.30 3.02
CA THR A 712 13.81 -12.06 3.65
C THR A 712 12.73 -11.53 4.59
N VAL A 713 13.07 -10.60 5.49
CA VAL A 713 12.21 -10.29 6.65
C VAL A 713 11.47 -8.96 6.48
N ILE A 714 10.18 -8.92 6.83
CA ILE A 714 9.48 -7.67 7.16
C ILE A 714 9.60 -7.45 8.67
N GLN A 715 10.18 -6.33 9.09
CA GLN A 715 10.34 -5.99 10.51
C GLN A 715 9.43 -4.83 10.91
N PHE A 716 8.54 -5.07 11.87
CA PHE A 716 7.79 -4.02 12.57
C PHE A 716 8.53 -3.59 13.85
N TYR A 717 8.87 -2.32 13.93
CA TYR A 717 9.76 -1.80 14.97
C TYR A 717 9.22 -0.54 15.66
N ASN A 718 9.38 -0.50 16.99
CA ASN A 718 9.11 0.67 17.84
C ASN A 718 7.73 1.30 17.65
N ALA A 719 6.71 0.49 17.43
CA ALA A 719 5.35 0.95 17.58
C ALA A 719 5.09 1.26 19.05
N ARG A 720 4.45 2.42 19.31
CA ARG A 720 4.09 2.83 20.66
C ARG A 720 2.67 3.38 20.62
N SER A 721 1.74 2.66 21.24
CA SER A 721 0.32 2.97 21.17
C SER A 721 -0.33 3.12 22.53
N SER A 722 -1.26 4.06 22.64
CA SER A 722 -2.21 4.19 23.75
C SER A 722 -3.47 3.35 23.54
N GLN A 723 -3.40 2.36 22.66
CA GLN A 723 -4.43 1.39 22.33
C GLN A 723 -3.80 -0.01 22.30
N GLY A 724 -4.59 -1.08 22.48
CA GLY A 724 -4.07 -2.44 22.46
C GLY A 724 -3.55 -2.87 21.08
N GLY A 725 -2.51 -3.71 21.04
CA GLY A 725 -1.87 -4.11 19.80
C GLY A 725 -1.02 -3.00 19.21
N GLY A 726 0.17 -2.75 19.80
CA GLY A 726 1.02 -1.62 19.42
C GLY A 726 1.27 -1.53 17.91
N VAL A 727 1.51 -2.68 17.26
CA VAL A 727 1.57 -2.78 15.81
C VAL A 727 0.20 -3.09 15.23
N PHE A 728 -0.38 -4.24 15.60
CA PHE A 728 -1.60 -4.74 15.00
C PHE A 728 -2.72 -4.91 16.02
N TYR A 729 -3.90 -4.44 15.62
CA TYR A 729 -5.16 -4.92 16.15
C TYR A 729 -5.99 -5.54 15.05
N SER A 730 -6.55 -6.71 15.31
CA SER A 730 -7.33 -7.43 14.30
C SER A 730 -8.54 -8.13 14.88
N ARG A 731 -9.66 -8.04 14.14
CA ARG A 731 -10.84 -8.89 14.30
C ARG A 731 -10.97 -9.96 13.20
N GLU A 732 -9.97 -10.01 12.34
CA GLU A 732 -9.94 -10.70 11.06
C GLU A 732 -8.82 -11.74 11.00
N ASN A 733 -8.75 -12.53 9.92
CA ASN A 733 -7.68 -13.50 9.79
C ASN A 733 -6.35 -12.80 9.46
N LEU A 734 -5.32 -13.10 10.24
CA LEU A 734 -3.97 -12.61 10.04
C LEU A 734 -3.01 -13.76 9.82
N LYS A 735 -2.17 -13.63 8.78
CA LYS A 735 -1.05 -14.52 8.55
C LYS A 735 0.24 -13.73 8.39
N PHE A 736 1.26 -14.15 9.12
CA PHE A 736 2.60 -13.60 9.07
C PHE A 736 3.58 -14.69 8.68
N ASN A 737 4.37 -14.45 7.64
CA ASN A 737 5.38 -15.36 7.14
C ASN A 737 6.71 -14.60 7.02
N ASP A 738 7.72 -15.02 7.80
CA ASP A 738 9.02 -14.33 7.90
C ASP A 738 8.89 -12.85 8.34
N VAL A 739 8.09 -12.62 9.40
CA VAL A 739 7.81 -11.28 9.94
C VAL A 739 8.27 -11.14 11.38
N TYR A 740 9.05 -10.08 11.66
CA TYR A 740 9.63 -9.82 12.98
C TYR A 740 9.00 -8.59 13.65
N PHE A 741 8.83 -8.66 14.96
CA PHE A 741 8.26 -7.64 15.81
C PHE A 741 9.28 -7.28 16.90
N PHE A 742 9.79 -6.05 16.86
CA PHE A 742 10.88 -5.63 17.75
C PHE A 742 10.51 -4.37 18.54
N ASN A 743 10.58 -4.47 19.87
CA ASN A 743 10.43 -3.37 20.83
C ASN A 743 9.12 -2.56 20.66
N ASN A 744 8.03 -3.26 20.37
CA ASN A 744 6.69 -2.65 20.24
C ASN A 744 5.98 -2.60 21.59
N GLN A 745 5.31 -1.50 21.89
CA GLN A 745 4.78 -1.23 23.22
C GLN A 745 3.37 -0.65 23.21
N THR A 746 2.58 -1.03 24.21
CA THR A 746 1.38 -0.29 24.60
C THR A 746 1.66 0.49 25.88
N TYR A 747 1.10 1.70 26.01
CA TYR A 747 1.30 2.55 27.18
C TYR A 747 0.04 3.32 27.57
N ASP A 748 -0.10 3.61 28.85
CA ASP A 748 -1.13 4.51 29.37
C ASP A 748 -0.75 5.98 29.07
N PRO A 749 -1.52 6.72 28.25
CA PRO A 749 -1.22 8.11 27.90
C PRO A 749 -1.38 9.09 29.06
N ASP A 750 -2.12 8.70 30.10
CA ASP A 750 -2.28 9.50 31.32
C ASP A 750 -1.04 9.39 32.24
N GLU A 751 -0.08 8.52 31.90
CA GLU A 751 1.14 8.32 32.66
C GLU A 751 2.30 9.25 32.24
N THR A 752 2.12 10.56 32.34
CA THR A 752 3.24 11.47 32.64
C THR A 752 2.76 12.64 33.50
N SER A 753 3.54 13.04 34.52
CA SER A 753 3.85 14.42 35.00
C SER A 753 2.90 15.64 34.80
N LEU A 754 1.63 15.48 34.42
CA LEU A 754 0.68 16.53 34.03
C LEU A 754 -0.54 16.61 34.97
N GLY A 755 -0.59 15.79 36.02
CA GLY A 755 -1.52 15.98 37.13
C GLY A 755 -2.98 15.60 36.86
N PHE A 756 -3.25 14.76 35.86
CA PHE A 756 -4.57 14.17 35.65
C PHE A 756 -4.67 12.81 36.37
N PRO A 757 -5.85 12.46 36.94
CA PRO A 757 -6.05 11.16 37.55
C PRO A 757 -6.11 10.07 36.47
N ALA A 758 -5.28 9.02 36.64
CA ALA A 758 -5.28 7.84 35.77
C ALA A 758 -6.71 7.28 35.61
N VAL A 759 -7.17 7.19 34.38
CA VAL A 759 -8.36 6.40 34.04
C VAL A 759 -7.86 5.01 33.69
N ASP A 760 -8.31 3.99 34.42
CA ASP A 760 -8.01 2.58 34.17
C ASP A 760 -8.47 2.22 32.74
N GLN A 761 -7.54 2.19 31.78
CA GLN A 761 -7.84 1.93 30.38
C GLN A 761 -7.88 0.42 30.15
N THR A 762 -9.07 -0.17 30.31
CA THR A 762 -9.31 -1.56 29.95
C THR A 762 -9.09 -1.75 28.45
N GLY A 763 -8.02 -2.42 28.02
CA GLY A 763 -7.82 -2.79 26.61
C GLY A 763 -6.42 -2.59 26.02
N LEU A 764 -5.40 -2.21 26.80
CA LEU A 764 -4.01 -2.01 26.33
C LEU A 764 -3.20 -3.30 26.19
N HIS A 765 -3.87 -4.42 25.90
CA HIS A 765 -3.25 -5.73 25.77
C HIS A 765 -2.39 -5.85 24.51
N GLY A 766 -1.44 -6.79 24.50
CA GLY A 766 -0.66 -7.11 23.31
C GLY A 766 0.32 -6.02 22.93
N GLY A 767 1.54 -6.04 23.47
CA GLY A 767 2.57 -5.02 23.17
C GLY A 767 2.86 -4.86 21.68
N ALA A 768 2.81 -5.95 20.91
CA ALA A 768 2.88 -5.94 19.46
C ALA A 768 1.51 -6.20 18.81
N LEU A 769 0.79 -7.22 19.26
CA LEU A 769 -0.37 -7.74 18.56
C LEU A 769 -1.54 -8.04 19.51
N TYR A 770 -2.72 -7.53 19.14
CA TYR A 770 -3.99 -7.86 19.76
C TYR A 770 -4.97 -8.47 18.75
N GLN A 771 -5.27 -9.76 18.90
CA GLN A 771 -6.30 -10.49 18.14
C GLN A 771 -7.61 -10.60 18.95
N ASP A 772 -8.70 -9.99 18.46
CA ASP A 772 -10.02 -9.94 19.10
C ASP A 772 -11.12 -10.65 18.30
N GLY A 773 -11.53 -11.84 18.77
CA GLY A 773 -12.68 -12.57 18.23
C GLY A 773 -14.01 -12.29 18.95
N THR A 774 -14.09 -11.26 19.80
CA THR A 774 -15.27 -11.04 20.64
C THR A 774 -16.48 -10.64 19.80
N GLY A 775 -17.61 -11.32 20.03
CA GLY A 775 -18.86 -11.07 19.29
C GLY A 775 -18.88 -11.64 17.87
N GLN A 776 -17.80 -12.26 17.42
CA GLN A 776 -17.68 -12.84 16.08
C GLN A 776 -18.40 -14.18 15.99
N ALA A 777 -19.11 -14.43 14.88
CA ALA A 777 -19.74 -15.72 14.63
C ALA A 777 -18.71 -16.81 14.28
N ILE A 778 -17.64 -16.40 13.61
CA ILE A 778 -16.51 -17.23 13.20
C ILE A 778 -15.27 -16.70 13.91
N LYS A 779 -14.59 -17.55 14.70
CA LYS A 779 -13.37 -17.15 15.41
C LYS A 779 -12.28 -16.81 14.39
N PRO A 780 -11.66 -15.61 14.46
CA PRO A 780 -10.54 -15.28 13.59
C PRO A 780 -9.30 -16.09 13.97
N THR A 781 -8.41 -16.27 12.99
CA THR A 781 -7.15 -17.00 13.18
C THR A 781 -5.96 -16.08 12.97
N LEU A 782 -5.02 -16.12 13.91
CA LEU A 782 -3.69 -15.53 13.82
C LEU A 782 -2.68 -16.66 13.60
N THR A 783 -2.01 -16.64 12.44
CA THR A 783 -0.96 -17.60 12.08
C THR A 783 0.36 -16.89 11.93
N ILE A 784 1.40 -17.37 12.62
CA ILE A 784 2.76 -16.84 12.51
C ILE A 784 3.69 -18.00 12.19
N GLU A 785 4.35 -17.88 11.03
CA GLU A 785 5.32 -18.83 10.50
C GLU A 785 6.69 -18.14 10.43
N ARG A 786 7.70 -18.75 11.06
CA ARG A 786 9.08 -18.19 11.12
C ARG A 786 9.16 -16.76 11.66
N GLY A 787 8.23 -16.37 12.54
CA GLY A 787 8.18 -15.03 13.11
C GLY A 787 9.04 -14.87 14.37
N ILE A 788 9.45 -13.64 14.67
CA ILE A 788 10.17 -13.29 15.90
C ILE A 788 9.46 -12.17 16.64
N PHE A 789 9.21 -12.33 17.94
CA PHE A 789 8.72 -11.28 18.83
C PHE A 789 9.74 -11.03 19.91
N THR A 790 10.31 -9.82 19.95
CA THR A 790 11.34 -9.50 20.93
C THR A 790 11.25 -8.09 21.50
N GLY A 791 11.44 -7.99 22.82
CA GLY A 791 11.48 -6.71 23.53
C GLY A 791 10.14 -5.98 23.59
N SER A 792 9.04 -6.61 23.17
CA SER A 792 7.71 -5.99 23.26
C SER A 792 7.21 -5.92 24.69
N SER A 793 6.39 -4.91 24.99
CA SER A 793 5.85 -4.77 26.33
C SER A 793 4.48 -4.09 26.41
N THR A 794 3.71 -4.44 27.42
CA THR A 794 2.52 -3.70 27.83
C THR A 794 2.80 -2.92 29.11
N ASN A 795 2.37 -1.65 29.17
CA ASN A 795 2.65 -0.75 30.28
C ASN A 795 1.40 -0.15 30.92
N ASP A 796 0.38 -0.98 31.18
CA ASP A 796 -0.78 -0.60 32.00
C ASP A 796 -1.24 -1.71 32.97
N VAL A 797 -2.05 -1.35 33.97
CA VAL A 797 -2.69 -2.30 34.90
C VAL A 797 -3.61 -3.22 34.10
N ASP A 798 -3.65 -4.50 34.45
CA ASP A 798 -4.45 -5.52 33.75
C ASP A 798 -4.10 -5.67 32.23
N ALA A 799 -2.99 -5.09 31.76
CA ALA A 799 -2.58 -5.16 30.36
C ALA A 799 -1.80 -6.45 30.02
N ASP A 800 -2.54 -7.51 29.75
CA ASP A 800 -1.98 -8.83 29.44
C ASP A 800 -1.25 -8.94 28.10
N GLY A 801 -0.38 -9.94 27.98
CA GLY A 801 0.29 -10.32 26.73
C GLY A 801 1.37 -9.33 26.35
N GLY A 802 2.56 -9.46 26.95
CA GLY A 802 3.67 -8.53 26.72
C GLY A 802 4.03 -8.36 25.23
N ALA A 803 3.86 -9.40 24.42
CA ALA A 803 3.92 -9.32 22.96
C ALA A 803 2.55 -9.55 22.30
N ILE A 804 1.89 -10.66 22.64
CA ILE A 804 0.71 -11.14 21.94
C ILE A 804 -0.44 -11.33 22.93
N TYR A 805 -1.60 -10.77 22.62
CA TYR A 805 -2.84 -11.05 23.33
C TYR A 805 -3.93 -11.54 22.37
N VAL A 806 -4.60 -12.63 22.76
CA VAL A 806 -5.61 -13.28 21.93
C VAL A 806 -6.85 -13.60 22.76
N VAL A 807 -8.00 -13.12 22.32
CA VAL A 807 -9.29 -13.36 22.98
C VAL A 807 -10.31 -13.86 21.97
N ASN A 808 -11.07 -14.90 22.34
CA ASN A 808 -12.09 -15.50 21.50
C ASN A 808 -11.61 -15.92 20.08
N ALA A 809 -10.34 -16.25 19.92
CA ALA A 809 -9.71 -16.47 18.61
C ALA A 809 -8.77 -17.68 18.62
N ALA A 810 -8.11 -17.96 17.49
CA ALA A 810 -7.10 -19.00 17.37
C ALA A 810 -5.72 -18.40 17.11
N LEU A 811 -4.70 -18.93 17.80
CA LEU A 811 -3.28 -18.61 17.58
C LEU A 811 -2.53 -19.86 17.12
N ILE A 812 -1.71 -19.71 16.08
CA ILE A 812 -0.79 -20.73 15.60
C ILE A 812 0.60 -20.11 15.52
N LEU A 813 1.56 -20.70 16.24
CA LEU A 813 2.99 -20.42 16.10
C LEU A 813 3.69 -21.64 15.48
N ASP A 814 4.37 -21.41 14.38
CA ASP A 814 5.13 -22.42 13.64
C ASP A 814 6.56 -21.94 13.42
N ASP A 815 7.54 -22.72 13.86
CA ASP A 815 8.98 -22.37 13.75
C ASP A 815 9.31 -20.94 14.19
N SER A 816 8.64 -20.46 15.25
CA SER A 816 8.67 -19.04 15.65
C SER A 816 9.36 -18.83 16.99
N THR A 817 9.84 -17.61 17.26
CA THR A 817 10.50 -17.25 18.52
C THR A 817 9.81 -16.08 19.22
N VAL A 818 9.46 -16.25 20.49
CA VAL A 818 8.89 -15.20 21.35
C VAL A 818 9.82 -15.02 22.55
N THR A 819 10.62 -13.95 22.54
CA THR A 819 11.73 -13.78 23.48
C THR A 819 11.83 -12.41 24.15
N GLY A 820 12.14 -12.35 25.43
CA GLY A 820 12.48 -11.09 26.11
C GLY A 820 11.35 -10.05 26.14
N ASN A 821 10.10 -10.48 26.06
CA ASN A 821 8.92 -9.62 26.15
C ASN A 821 8.47 -9.49 27.62
N SER A 822 7.70 -8.44 27.94
CA SER A 822 7.27 -8.25 29.32
C SER A 822 5.95 -7.53 29.51
N THR A 823 5.23 -7.89 30.56
CA THR A 823 4.20 -7.02 31.15
C THR A 823 4.81 -6.23 32.31
N THR A 824 4.63 -4.91 32.37
CA THR A 824 5.39 -4.06 33.31
C THR A 824 4.59 -3.58 34.52
N ARG A 825 3.26 -3.74 34.54
CA ARG A 825 2.36 -3.25 35.59
C ARG A 825 1.61 -4.38 36.29
N ALA A 826 0.81 -4.02 37.30
CA ALA A 826 0.19 -4.97 38.20
C ALA A 826 -0.94 -5.75 37.51
N ASN A 827 -1.12 -7.02 37.91
CA ASN A 827 -2.18 -7.92 37.45
C ASN A 827 -2.16 -8.16 35.92
N SER A 828 -0.99 -8.02 35.30
CA SER A 828 -0.82 -8.24 33.87
C SER A 828 -0.22 -9.62 33.63
N ASP A 829 -1.00 -10.50 33.04
CA ASP A 829 -0.65 -11.90 32.80
C ASP A 829 0.05 -12.09 31.45
N GLY A 830 0.76 -13.20 31.28
CA GLY A 830 1.34 -13.59 30.01
C GLY A 830 2.47 -12.67 29.61
N GLY A 831 3.63 -12.78 30.29
CA GLY A 831 4.81 -11.95 30.02
C GLY A 831 5.20 -11.90 28.55
N ALA A 832 4.91 -12.97 27.80
CA ALA A 832 4.96 -12.99 26.34
C ALA A 832 3.56 -13.06 25.70
N ILE A 833 2.79 -14.10 26.05
CA ILE A 833 1.52 -14.42 25.40
C ILE A 833 0.42 -14.56 26.48
N ALA A 834 -0.74 -13.96 26.24
CA ALA A 834 -1.93 -14.19 27.04
C ALA A 834 -3.15 -14.57 26.19
N LEU A 835 -3.90 -15.58 26.65
CA LEU A 835 -5.04 -16.16 25.93
C LEU A 835 -6.30 -16.16 26.80
N ARG A 836 -7.44 -15.75 26.24
CA ARG A 836 -8.77 -15.89 26.87
C ARG A 836 -9.77 -16.55 25.94
N ASN A 837 -10.43 -17.63 26.38
CA ASN A 837 -11.39 -18.41 25.59
C ASN A 837 -10.91 -18.72 24.15
N SER A 838 -9.61 -19.05 24.02
CA SER A 838 -8.91 -19.13 22.74
C SER A 838 -8.21 -20.47 22.57
N THR A 839 -7.85 -20.80 21.33
CA THR A 839 -7.05 -21.99 21.02
C THR A 839 -5.63 -21.56 20.67
N PHE A 840 -4.62 -22.26 21.18
CA PHE A 840 -3.22 -22.02 20.81
C PHE A 840 -2.53 -23.32 20.42
N THR A 841 -1.92 -23.33 19.25
CA THR A 841 -1.04 -24.41 18.78
C THR A 841 0.37 -23.87 18.55
N SER A 842 1.35 -24.50 19.17
CA SER A 842 2.78 -24.24 18.94
C SER A 842 3.44 -25.51 18.39
N ARG A 843 4.23 -25.38 17.33
CA ARG A 843 4.88 -26.52 16.65
C ARG A 843 6.24 -26.20 16.02
N ASN A 844 6.92 -27.26 15.56
CA ASN A 844 8.19 -27.20 14.81
C ASN A 844 9.28 -26.37 15.47
N PHE A 845 9.67 -26.68 16.72
CA PHE A 845 10.76 -26.00 17.44
C PHE A 845 10.51 -24.53 17.77
N THR A 846 9.24 -24.10 17.79
CA THR A 846 8.85 -22.80 18.34
C THR A 846 9.39 -22.63 19.77
N THR A 847 9.92 -21.44 20.06
CA THR A 847 10.58 -21.11 21.32
C THR A 847 9.92 -19.92 22.02
N ILE A 848 9.58 -20.08 23.31
CA ILE A 848 9.06 -19.02 24.19
C ILE A 848 10.06 -18.85 25.34
N THR A 849 10.89 -17.80 25.30
CA THR A 849 12.05 -17.71 26.19
C THR A 849 12.32 -16.35 26.83
N GLY A 850 12.76 -16.33 28.09
CA GLY A 850 13.24 -15.11 28.74
C GLY A 850 12.18 -14.01 28.94
N ASN A 851 10.89 -14.35 28.88
CA ASN A 851 9.79 -13.39 29.03
C ASN A 851 9.42 -13.19 30.51
N ILE A 852 8.82 -12.04 30.83
CA ILE A 852 8.66 -11.58 32.22
C ILE A 852 7.25 -11.06 32.51
N ALA A 853 6.59 -11.59 33.53
CA ALA A 853 5.44 -10.93 34.17
C ALA A 853 5.91 -10.19 35.44
N LYS A 854 6.01 -8.87 35.38
CA LYS A 854 6.93 -8.10 36.23
C LYS A 854 6.36 -7.62 37.57
N ILE A 855 5.09 -7.27 37.66
CA ILE A 855 4.54 -6.59 38.86
C ILE A 855 3.17 -7.19 39.24
N GLY A 856 2.85 -7.21 40.53
CA GLY A 856 1.53 -7.63 41.03
C GLY A 856 1.31 -9.15 40.98
N ALA A 857 0.05 -9.59 40.97
CA ALA A 857 -0.30 -11.01 40.85
C ALA A 857 -0.37 -11.43 39.37
N GLY A 858 0.62 -11.05 38.56
CA GLY A 858 0.68 -11.41 37.15
C GLY A 858 1.17 -12.84 36.96
N ASP A 859 0.42 -13.63 36.21
CA ASP A 859 0.63 -15.07 36.00
C ASP A 859 1.28 -15.37 34.64
N GLY A 860 1.98 -16.50 34.51
CA GLY A 860 2.47 -16.99 33.23
C GLY A 860 3.59 -16.13 32.65
N GLY A 861 4.81 -16.23 33.17
CA GLY A 861 5.94 -15.43 32.68
C GLY A 861 6.19 -15.60 31.17
N GLY A 862 5.97 -16.80 30.62
CA GLY A 862 5.96 -17.06 29.18
C GLY A 862 4.55 -16.97 28.60
N LEU A 863 3.65 -17.82 29.10
CA LEU A 863 2.29 -17.96 28.60
C LEU A 863 1.27 -18.04 29.74
N HIS A 864 0.22 -17.22 29.64
CA HIS A 864 -1.00 -17.35 30.44
C HIS A 864 -2.20 -17.73 29.57
N PHE A 865 -3.08 -18.61 30.09
CA PHE A 865 -4.30 -19.02 29.37
C PHE A 865 -5.47 -19.29 30.32
N SER A 866 -6.62 -18.67 30.04
CA SER A 866 -7.81 -18.74 30.90
C SER A 866 -9.13 -18.97 30.15
N ASP A 867 -10.22 -19.10 30.91
CA ASP A 867 -11.60 -19.10 30.41
C ASP A 867 -11.93 -20.20 29.41
N GLY A 868 -11.45 -21.41 29.68
CA GLY A 868 -11.68 -22.57 28.83
C GLY A 868 -10.80 -22.62 27.58
N SER A 869 -9.69 -21.88 27.58
CA SER A 869 -8.70 -21.93 26.50
C SER A 869 -8.13 -23.35 26.33
N ALA A 870 -7.74 -23.69 25.10
CA ALA A 870 -7.12 -24.96 24.77
C ALA A 870 -5.75 -24.74 24.13
N VAL A 871 -4.70 -25.18 24.83
CA VAL A 871 -3.30 -25.00 24.44
C VAL A 871 -2.68 -26.34 24.10
N THR A 872 -2.05 -26.43 22.93
CA THR A 872 -1.25 -27.58 22.49
C THR A 872 0.16 -27.11 22.12
N LEU A 873 1.15 -27.58 22.88
CA LEU A 873 2.56 -27.35 22.63
C LEU A 873 3.16 -28.65 22.12
N THR A 874 3.58 -28.67 20.86
CA THR A 874 4.23 -29.82 20.23
C THR A 874 5.64 -29.41 19.81
N ASP A 875 6.65 -30.20 20.12
CA ASP A 875 8.03 -29.90 19.73
C ASP A 875 8.44 -28.44 20.08
N THR A 876 8.02 -27.95 21.25
CA THR A 876 8.13 -26.54 21.67
C THR A 876 9.11 -26.40 22.84
N VAL A 877 9.82 -25.27 22.92
CA VAL A 877 10.70 -24.94 24.05
C VAL A 877 10.15 -23.74 24.82
N VAL A 878 9.91 -23.92 26.11
CA VAL A 878 9.51 -22.86 27.05
C VAL A 878 10.60 -22.71 28.09
N SER A 879 11.44 -21.67 28.00
CA SER A 879 12.64 -21.60 28.84
C SER A 879 12.96 -20.24 29.44
N GLY A 880 13.49 -20.20 30.66
CA GLY A 880 14.01 -18.95 31.26
C GLY A 880 12.95 -17.87 31.51
N ASN A 881 11.66 -18.19 31.40
CA ASN A 881 10.59 -17.23 31.65
C ASN A 881 10.32 -17.12 33.15
N HIS A 882 9.84 -15.96 33.61
CA HIS A 882 9.59 -15.79 35.03
C HIS A 882 8.52 -14.78 35.42
N THR A 883 8.02 -14.97 36.64
CA THR A 883 7.17 -13.99 37.34
C THR A 883 7.93 -13.34 38.49
N GLN A 884 7.73 -12.03 38.68
CA GLN A 884 8.43 -11.25 39.71
C GLN A 884 7.55 -10.89 40.91
N GLY A 885 6.25 -10.69 40.68
CA GLY A 885 5.32 -10.25 41.70
C GLY A 885 4.88 -11.36 42.66
N SER A 886 4.21 -10.97 43.76
CA SER A 886 3.73 -11.91 44.79
C SER A 886 2.33 -12.39 44.47
N ASN A 887 2.03 -13.63 44.85
CA ASN A 887 0.82 -14.36 44.46
C ASN A 887 0.73 -14.61 42.95
N SER A 888 1.88 -14.77 42.28
CA SER A 888 1.95 -15.10 40.86
C SER A 888 2.05 -16.60 40.63
N GLU A 889 1.44 -17.11 39.57
CA GLU A 889 1.45 -18.52 39.21
C GLU A 889 2.22 -18.72 37.89
N GLY A 890 2.96 -19.82 37.76
CA GLY A 890 3.51 -20.25 36.47
C GLY A 890 4.65 -19.38 35.94
N GLY A 891 5.90 -19.64 36.37
CA GLY A 891 7.07 -18.96 35.82
C GLY A 891 7.17 -19.13 34.29
N GLY A 892 6.94 -20.36 33.81
CA GLY A 892 6.82 -20.67 32.38
C GLY A 892 5.39 -20.51 31.88
N LEU A 893 4.51 -21.38 32.38
CA LEU A 893 3.13 -21.55 31.92
C LEU A 893 2.15 -21.43 33.09
N ALA A 894 1.05 -20.70 32.90
CA ALA A 894 -0.05 -20.60 33.86
C ALA A 894 -1.40 -20.82 33.19
N GLY A 895 -2.18 -21.78 33.68
CA GLY A 895 -3.49 -22.13 33.16
C GLY A 895 -4.60 -22.04 34.20
N VAL A 896 -5.68 -21.33 33.89
CA VAL A 896 -6.85 -21.20 34.78
C VAL A 896 -8.10 -21.75 34.10
N ASN A 897 -8.72 -22.77 34.70
CA ASN A 897 -9.91 -23.47 34.19
C ASN A 897 -9.82 -23.83 32.69
N SER A 898 -8.64 -24.27 32.25
CA SER A 898 -8.29 -24.44 30.84
C SER A 898 -7.60 -25.77 30.57
N HIS A 899 -7.36 -26.07 29.29
CA HIS A 899 -6.79 -27.34 28.85
C HIS A 899 -5.39 -27.15 28.25
N LEU A 900 -4.42 -27.94 28.72
CA LEU A 900 -3.05 -27.94 28.23
C LEU A 900 -2.63 -29.34 27.78
N ILE A 901 -2.02 -29.43 26.60
CA ILE A 901 -1.30 -30.60 26.11
C ILE A 901 0.12 -30.15 25.78
N VAL A 902 1.09 -30.83 26.38
CA VAL A 902 2.53 -30.65 26.12
C VAL A 902 3.05 -31.98 25.60
N ASP A 903 3.43 -32.02 24.33
CA ASP A 903 3.88 -33.21 23.62
C ASP A 903 5.28 -32.98 23.04
N ARG A 904 6.21 -33.91 23.30
CA ARG A 904 7.62 -33.84 22.85
C ARG A 904 8.27 -32.46 23.04
N SER A 905 8.02 -31.82 24.18
CA SER A 905 8.43 -30.43 24.42
C SER A 905 9.34 -30.30 25.64
N ILE A 906 10.02 -29.16 25.76
CA ILE A 906 10.89 -28.82 26.89
C ILE A 906 10.32 -27.62 27.63
N ILE A 907 10.18 -27.74 28.95
CA ILE A 907 9.90 -26.64 29.86
C ILE A 907 11.07 -26.55 30.85
N SER A 908 11.92 -25.54 30.71
CA SER A 908 13.17 -25.49 31.48
C SER A 908 13.54 -24.14 32.06
N GLU A 909 14.25 -24.12 33.18
CA GLU A 909 14.85 -22.90 33.73
C GLU A 909 13.82 -21.76 34.00
N ASN A 910 12.54 -22.09 34.07
CA ASN A 910 11.51 -21.10 34.36
C ASN A 910 11.36 -20.94 35.87
N PHE A 911 11.04 -19.73 36.34
CA PHE A 911 11.05 -19.46 37.76
C PHE A 911 10.03 -18.43 38.25
N THR A 912 9.70 -18.51 39.53
CA THR A 912 8.90 -17.49 40.23
C THR A 912 9.73 -16.86 41.35
N LEU A 913 9.61 -15.54 41.56
CA LEU A 913 10.37 -14.81 42.58
C LEU A 913 9.55 -14.33 43.78
N GLY A 914 8.29 -13.93 43.59
CA GLY A 914 7.50 -13.32 44.67
C GLY A 914 6.98 -14.33 45.70
N THR A 915 6.55 -13.84 46.86
CA THR A 915 5.99 -14.70 47.93
C THR A 915 4.65 -15.29 47.50
N GLN A 916 4.36 -16.53 47.91
CA GLN A 916 3.16 -17.31 47.52
C GLN A 916 3.05 -17.53 46.00
N SER A 917 4.17 -17.71 45.30
CA SER A 917 4.18 -17.79 43.84
C SER A 917 4.58 -19.18 43.35
N SER A 918 3.60 -20.01 42.98
CA SER A 918 3.81 -21.45 42.74
C SER A 918 3.94 -21.82 41.26
N GLY A 919 4.52 -22.99 40.98
CA GLY A 919 4.67 -23.51 39.61
C GLY A 919 5.80 -22.83 38.85
N GLY A 920 7.06 -23.16 39.15
CA GLY A 920 8.21 -22.60 38.43
C GLY A 920 8.12 -22.86 36.93
N GLY A 921 7.86 -24.11 36.55
CA GLY A 921 7.63 -24.51 35.16
C GLY A 921 6.17 -24.31 34.72
N LEU A 922 5.24 -24.97 35.42
CA LEU A 922 3.82 -24.99 35.12
C LEU A 922 2.97 -24.79 36.38
N ALA A 923 1.99 -23.91 36.31
CA ALA A 923 0.89 -23.79 37.25
C ALA A 923 -0.46 -24.07 36.57
N MET A 924 -1.29 -24.91 37.19
CA MET A 924 -2.66 -25.18 36.77
C MET A 924 -3.63 -24.95 37.93
N THR A 925 -4.57 -24.03 37.73
CA THR A 925 -5.68 -23.74 38.65
C THR A 925 -7.00 -24.19 37.99
N GLY A 926 -7.46 -25.39 38.31
CA GLY A 926 -8.58 -26.05 37.63
C GLY A 926 -8.21 -26.61 36.25
N GLY A 927 -9.21 -27.06 35.49
CA GLY A 927 -9.02 -27.56 34.12
C GLY A 927 -8.25 -28.88 34.02
N SER A 928 -7.42 -29.05 32.99
CA SER A 928 -6.61 -30.25 32.81
C SER A 928 -5.26 -30.00 32.11
N ALA A 929 -4.22 -30.72 32.49
CA ALA A 929 -2.93 -30.73 31.82
C ALA A 929 -2.46 -32.16 31.51
N VAL A 930 -1.96 -32.37 30.29
CA VAL A 930 -1.31 -33.60 29.84
C VAL A 930 0.12 -33.27 29.43
N ILE A 931 1.08 -33.85 30.13
CA ILE A 931 2.50 -33.79 29.81
C ILE A 931 2.89 -35.16 29.26
N ASP A 932 3.19 -35.22 27.98
CA ASP A 932 3.47 -36.46 27.25
C ASP A 932 4.82 -36.38 26.54
N ALA A 933 5.62 -37.44 26.67
CA ALA A 933 6.93 -37.54 26.02
C ALA A 933 7.83 -36.29 26.17
N SER A 934 7.71 -35.57 27.29
CA SER A 934 8.27 -34.22 27.45
C SER A 934 9.25 -34.13 28.62
N THR A 935 10.05 -33.07 28.65
CA THR A 935 11.05 -32.81 29.70
C THR A 935 10.74 -31.51 30.44
N LEU A 936 10.54 -31.60 31.76
CA LEU A 936 10.43 -30.46 32.67
C LEU A 936 11.68 -30.43 33.55
N ARG A 937 12.56 -29.45 33.36
CA ARG A 937 13.85 -29.43 34.05
C ARG A 937 14.29 -28.10 34.63
N ALA A 938 14.99 -28.13 35.76
CA ALA A 938 15.62 -26.94 36.34
C ALA A 938 14.67 -25.76 36.56
N ASN A 939 13.37 -26.01 36.73
CA ASN A 939 12.41 -24.96 37.05
C ASN A 939 12.37 -24.74 38.57
N THR A 940 12.23 -23.49 39.00
CA THR A 940 12.45 -23.13 40.40
C THR A 940 11.37 -22.20 40.97
N VAL A 941 10.99 -22.41 42.22
CA VAL A 941 10.22 -21.41 42.99
C VAL A 941 11.09 -20.80 44.08
N ASN A 942 11.27 -19.47 44.06
CA ASN A 942 12.19 -18.76 44.96
C ASN A 942 11.49 -17.95 46.06
N GLY A 943 10.17 -17.78 45.96
CA GLY A 943 9.38 -17.07 46.96
C GLY A 943 9.04 -17.91 48.20
N ASN A 944 8.84 -17.26 49.35
CA ASN A 944 8.33 -17.91 50.56
C ASN A 944 6.93 -18.52 50.31
N ASN A 945 6.65 -19.68 50.92
CA ASN A 945 5.37 -20.38 50.78
C ASN A 945 4.97 -20.67 49.32
N SER A 946 5.96 -20.98 48.48
CA SER A 946 5.77 -21.33 47.07
C SER A 946 5.99 -22.81 46.85
N HIS A 947 5.25 -23.44 45.95
CA HIS A 947 5.22 -24.89 45.78
C HIS A 947 5.37 -25.27 44.30
N GLY A 948 5.74 -26.53 44.02
CA GLY A 948 5.80 -27.02 42.64
C GLY A 948 6.93 -26.38 41.84
N GLY A 949 8.19 -26.77 42.10
CA GLY A 949 9.33 -26.28 41.29
C GLY A 949 9.10 -26.55 39.81
N GLY A 950 8.76 -27.80 39.48
CA GLY A 950 8.35 -28.22 38.14
C GLY A 950 6.89 -27.89 37.85
N ILE A 951 5.97 -28.59 38.52
CA ILE A 951 4.52 -28.48 38.33
C ILE A 951 3.82 -28.19 39.65
N TRP A 952 2.94 -27.19 39.65
CA TRP A 952 1.94 -26.97 40.67
C TRP A 952 0.55 -27.16 40.06
N ASN A 953 -0.22 -28.11 40.59
CA ASN A 953 -1.56 -28.43 40.12
C ASN A 953 -2.57 -28.31 41.26
N ASN A 954 -3.49 -27.35 41.16
CA ASN A 954 -4.52 -27.03 42.13
C ASN A 954 -5.91 -27.15 41.49
N GLY A 955 -6.69 -28.16 41.86
CA GLY A 955 -8.04 -28.41 41.33
C GLY A 955 -8.11 -28.97 39.91
N GLY A 956 -6.98 -29.07 39.19
CA GLY A 956 -6.92 -29.59 37.81
C GLY A 956 -6.66 -31.09 37.70
N LEU A 957 -7.05 -31.69 36.56
CA LEU A 957 -6.67 -33.05 36.20
C LEU A 957 -5.28 -33.06 35.55
N LEU A 958 -4.28 -33.64 36.21
CA LEU A 958 -2.91 -33.74 35.70
C LEU A 958 -2.58 -35.17 35.25
N THR A 959 -2.06 -35.32 34.03
CA THR A 959 -1.40 -36.55 33.55
C THR A 959 0.03 -36.26 33.16
N VAL A 960 0.99 -36.99 33.73
CA VAL A 960 2.39 -37.00 33.32
C VAL A 960 2.72 -38.40 32.81
N ARG A 961 3.01 -38.52 31.52
CA ARG A 961 3.23 -39.79 30.84
C ARG A 961 4.51 -39.76 30.02
N GLY A 962 5.30 -40.84 30.10
CA GLY A 962 6.48 -40.98 29.24
C GLY A 962 7.49 -39.84 29.38
N SER A 963 7.50 -39.14 30.52
CA SER A 963 8.13 -37.83 30.64
C SER A 963 9.24 -37.82 31.69
N SER A 964 10.13 -36.84 31.59
CA SER A 964 11.24 -36.59 32.53
C SER A 964 10.99 -35.31 33.30
N VAL A 965 10.76 -35.39 34.62
CA VAL A 965 10.63 -34.23 35.50
C VAL A 965 11.83 -34.20 36.44
N ILE A 966 12.83 -33.39 36.10
CA ILE A 966 14.18 -33.50 36.68
C ILE A 966 14.76 -32.19 37.19
N ASP A 967 15.55 -32.25 38.26
CA ASP A 967 16.31 -31.11 38.79
C ASP A 967 15.48 -29.85 39.10
N ASN A 968 14.17 -29.99 39.36
CA ASN A 968 13.32 -28.87 39.72
C ASN A 968 13.41 -28.57 41.22
N ASP A 969 13.30 -27.29 41.60
CA ASP A 969 13.62 -26.82 42.94
C ASP A 969 12.50 -26.02 43.61
N ALA A 970 12.13 -26.45 44.81
CA ALA A 970 11.21 -25.78 45.72
C ALA A 970 11.79 -25.70 47.15
N THR A 971 13.11 -25.46 47.28
CA THR A 971 13.82 -25.41 48.58
C THR A 971 13.66 -24.09 49.34
N HIS A 972 12.96 -23.10 48.79
CA HIS A 972 12.68 -21.85 49.49
C HIS A 972 11.56 -22.01 50.52
N ALA A 973 11.64 -21.23 51.62
CA ALA A 973 10.96 -21.46 52.89
C ALA A 973 9.51 -21.96 52.77
N SER A 974 9.28 -23.17 53.29
CA SER A 974 8.01 -23.92 53.27
C SER A 974 7.64 -24.61 51.95
N GLY A 975 8.54 -24.66 50.97
CA GLY A 975 8.29 -25.27 49.67
C GLY A 975 8.07 -26.78 49.71
N LYS A 976 7.19 -27.26 48.83
CA LYS A 976 6.74 -28.66 48.75
C LYS A 976 6.58 -29.05 47.28
N GLY A 977 6.78 -30.32 46.96
CA GLY A 977 6.63 -30.82 45.59
C GLY A 977 7.71 -30.21 44.70
N GLY A 978 8.97 -30.63 44.83
CA GLY A 978 10.05 -30.11 43.98
C GLY A 978 9.75 -30.37 42.51
N ALA A 979 9.35 -31.60 42.18
CA ALA A 979 8.89 -31.97 40.84
C ALA A 979 7.39 -31.64 40.64
N VAL A 980 6.52 -32.21 41.49
CA VAL A 980 5.06 -32.10 41.37
C VAL A 980 4.42 -31.83 42.72
N TYR A 981 3.67 -30.73 42.81
CA TYR A 981 2.70 -30.47 43.86
C TYR A 981 1.29 -30.70 43.31
N SER A 982 0.49 -31.52 43.98
CA SER A 982 -0.87 -31.86 43.56
C SER A 982 -1.87 -31.66 44.70
N ASP A 983 -2.86 -30.80 44.48
CA ASP A 983 -3.96 -30.53 45.41
C ASP A 983 -5.27 -30.46 44.62
N THR A 984 -5.97 -31.58 44.46
CA THR A 984 -7.01 -31.67 43.42
C THR A 984 -8.43 -31.67 43.96
N ASN A 985 -8.65 -32.27 45.14
CA ASN A 985 -9.98 -32.51 45.74
C ASN A 985 -11.04 -32.99 44.71
N LEU A 986 -10.61 -33.72 43.68
CA LEU A 986 -11.48 -34.18 42.59
C LEU A 986 -12.40 -35.30 43.07
N ALA A 987 -13.66 -35.26 42.61
CA ALA A 987 -14.65 -36.27 42.98
C ALA A 987 -14.46 -37.60 42.22
N GLY A 988 -14.78 -38.71 42.88
CA GLY A 988 -14.86 -40.03 42.26
C GLY A 988 -13.48 -40.69 42.05
N THR A 989 -13.23 -41.19 40.84
CA THR A 989 -12.00 -41.93 40.47
C THR A 989 -10.97 -41.09 39.71
N GLN A 990 -11.20 -39.78 39.60
CA GLN A 990 -10.26 -38.87 38.95
C GLN A 990 -9.00 -38.73 39.81
N SER A 991 -7.84 -38.60 39.17
CA SER A 991 -6.56 -38.57 39.84
C SER A 991 -5.52 -37.83 39.05
N THR A 992 -4.56 -37.21 39.74
CA THR A 992 -3.24 -36.93 39.16
C THR A 992 -2.59 -38.26 38.80
N LEU A 993 -2.29 -38.48 37.51
CA LEU A 993 -1.72 -39.73 36.99
C LEU A 993 -0.27 -39.51 36.58
N ILE A 994 0.66 -40.20 37.23
CA ILE A 994 2.07 -40.24 36.84
C ILE A 994 2.35 -41.67 36.35
N VAL A 995 2.66 -41.80 35.07
CA VAL A 995 2.83 -43.11 34.44
C VAL A 995 4.05 -43.15 33.53
N ASN A 996 4.81 -44.23 33.59
CA ASN A 996 5.93 -44.47 32.68
C ASN A 996 6.94 -43.30 32.62
N SER A 997 7.20 -42.67 33.77
CA SER A 997 7.94 -41.40 33.84
C SER A 997 9.12 -41.48 34.80
N THR A 998 10.13 -40.64 34.56
CA THR A 998 11.29 -40.46 35.45
C THR A 998 11.17 -39.15 36.21
N ILE A 999 11.21 -39.21 37.55
CA ILE A 999 11.21 -38.06 38.44
C ILE A 999 12.49 -38.11 39.29
N SER A 1000 13.49 -37.28 38.98
CA SER A 1000 14.80 -37.38 39.63
C SER A 1000 15.51 -36.05 39.84
N GLY A 1001 16.31 -35.96 40.90
CA GLY A 1001 17.13 -34.76 41.19
C GLY A 1001 16.32 -33.56 41.71
N ASN A 1002 15.00 -33.72 41.88
CA ASN A 1002 14.16 -32.63 42.34
C ASN A 1002 14.28 -32.42 43.85
N SER A 1003 14.16 -31.16 44.28
CA SER A 1003 14.41 -30.76 45.66
C SER A 1003 13.27 -29.91 46.23
N ALA A 1004 12.96 -30.08 47.51
CA ALA A 1004 11.97 -29.28 48.22
C ALA A 1004 12.43 -28.93 49.65
N ASP A 1005 11.91 -27.87 50.24
CA ASP A 1005 12.23 -27.52 51.62
C ASP A 1005 11.58 -28.54 52.59
N MET A 1006 10.25 -28.62 52.55
CA MET A 1006 9.50 -29.35 53.56
C MET A 1006 9.21 -30.80 53.22
N ARG A 1007 8.57 -31.11 52.08
CA ARG A 1007 8.04 -32.45 51.77
C ARG A 1007 7.92 -32.70 50.28
N GLY A 1008 8.10 -33.96 49.87
CA GLY A 1008 7.93 -34.36 48.47
C GLY A 1008 8.94 -33.68 47.55
N GLY A 1009 10.22 -34.01 47.68
CA GLY A 1009 11.23 -33.54 46.73
C GLY A 1009 10.85 -33.92 45.30
N GLY A 1010 10.42 -35.16 45.09
CA GLY A 1010 9.73 -35.60 43.87
C GLY A 1010 8.27 -35.14 43.85
N VAL A 1011 7.39 -35.89 44.52
CA VAL A 1011 5.93 -35.66 44.45
C VAL A 1011 5.36 -35.36 45.82
N PHE A 1012 4.51 -34.35 45.90
CA PHE A 1012 3.71 -34.05 47.08
C PHE A 1012 2.22 -34.09 46.74
N ASN A 1013 1.50 -35.05 47.33
CA ASN A 1013 0.03 -35.12 47.28
C ASN A 1013 -0.56 -34.40 48.50
N ALA A 1014 -1.08 -33.20 48.29
CA ALA A 1014 -1.70 -32.40 49.33
C ALA A 1014 -3.12 -32.89 49.65
N ASP A 1015 -3.94 -33.09 48.61
CA ASP A 1015 -5.29 -33.63 48.70
C ASP A 1015 -5.74 -34.27 47.37
N GLY A 1016 -6.76 -35.12 47.45
CA GLY A 1016 -7.28 -35.93 46.36
C GLY A 1016 -6.44 -37.17 46.04
N ARG A 1017 -6.68 -37.75 44.87
CA ARG A 1017 -6.06 -39.00 44.45
C ARG A 1017 -4.86 -38.75 43.54
N THR A 1018 -3.72 -39.35 43.86
CA THR A 1018 -2.53 -39.41 42.99
C THR A 1018 -2.19 -40.88 42.73
N ASP A 1019 -2.09 -41.27 41.46
CA ASP A 1019 -1.75 -42.63 41.05
C ASP A 1019 -0.39 -42.63 40.33
N ILE A 1020 0.57 -43.40 40.85
CA ILE A 1020 1.92 -43.55 40.31
C ILE A 1020 2.09 -44.97 39.78
N ARG A 1021 2.41 -45.11 38.49
CA ARG A 1021 2.51 -46.42 37.82
C ARG A 1021 3.74 -46.51 36.92
N ASN A 1022 4.42 -47.65 36.91
CA ASN A 1022 5.53 -47.90 35.97
C ASN A 1022 6.60 -46.81 35.95
N SER A 1023 6.84 -46.13 37.09
CA SER A 1023 7.65 -44.91 37.12
C SER A 1023 8.87 -45.05 38.04
N THR A 1024 9.90 -44.26 37.76
CA THR A 1024 11.14 -44.21 38.55
C THR A 1024 11.24 -42.88 39.27
N ILE A 1025 11.23 -42.89 40.61
CA ILE A 1025 11.34 -41.72 41.48
C ILE A 1025 12.55 -41.90 42.42
N SER A 1026 13.67 -41.26 42.08
CA SER A 1026 14.97 -41.46 42.74
C SER A 1026 15.80 -40.18 42.80
N ASN A 1027 16.82 -40.12 43.65
CA ASN A 1027 17.71 -38.95 43.79
C ASN A 1027 17.00 -37.62 44.09
N ASN A 1028 15.74 -37.65 44.54
CA ASN A 1028 15.05 -36.44 44.98
C ASN A 1028 15.43 -36.14 46.44
N SER A 1029 15.33 -34.88 46.86
CA SER A 1029 15.81 -34.43 48.17
C SER A 1029 14.81 -33.54 48.90
N THR A 1030 14.86 -33.58 50.23
CA THR A 1030 14.19 -32.58 51.10
C THR A 1030 15.14 -32.07 52.16
N THR A 1031 15.01 -30.79 52.57
CA THR A 1031 15.80 -30.26 53.70
C THR A 1031 15.27 -30.78 55.04
N ALA A 1032 13.96 -31.02 55.15
CA ALA A 1032 13.34 -31.58 56.34
C ALA A 1032 13.55 -33.10 56.48
N ALA A 1033 13.77 -33.55 57.73
CA ALA A 1033 13.87 -34.97 58.05
C ALA A 1033 12.49 -35.67 58.00
N SER A 1034 12.48 -36.94 57.61
CA SER A 1034 11.27 -37.79 57.55
C SER A 1034 10.15 -37.24 56.65
N ALA A 1035 10.53 -36.47 55.64
CA ALA A 1035 9.63 -35.66 54.83
C ALA A 1035 9.08 -36.33 53.57
N GLY A 1036 9.58 -37.52 53.20
CA GLY A 1036 9.21 -38.20 51.96
C GLY A 1036 9.82 -37.46 50.76
N ALA A 1037 11.14 -37.45 50.68
CA ALA A 1037 11.91 -36.83 49.62
C ALA A 1037 11.55 -37.39 48.23
N GLY A 1038 11.24 -38.69 48.13
CA GLY A 1038 10.65 -39.25 46.91
C GLY A 1038 9.19 -38.81 46.75
N VAL A 1039 8.31 -39.34 47.59
CA VAL A 1039 6.87 -39.06 47.58
C VAL A 1039 6.35 -38.81 48.99
N ALA A 1040 5.58 -37.75 49.15
CA ALA A 1040 4.90 -37.42 50.39
C ALA A 1040 3.40 -37.17 50.21
N SER A 1041 2.61 -37.51 51.23
CA SER A 1041 1.14 -37.48 51.17
C SER A 1041 0.56 -36.89 52.47
N LEU A 1042 -0.08 -35.71 52.42
CA LEU A 1042 -0.50 -34.90 53.59
C LEU A 1042 -1.98 -35.04 53.97
N GLY A 1043 -2.89 -35.30 53.03
CA GLY A 1043 -4.31 -35.03 53.29
C GLY A 1043 -5.07 -36.07 54.13
N ASN A 1044 -6.35 -35.77 54.37
CA ASN A 1044 -7.27 -36.58 55.17
C ASN A 1044 -7.41 -37.98 54.53
N VAL A 1045 -7.12 -39.07 55.26
CA VAL A 1045 -7.21 -40.44 54.70
C VAL A 1045 -8.60 -40.80 54.14
N ALA A 1046 -9.64 -40.03 54.45
CA ALA A 1046 -10.96 -40.19 53.86
C ALA A 1046 -11.07 -39.64 52.42
N THR A 1047 -10.21 -38.69 52.03
CA THR A 1047 -10.27 -37.96 50.74
C THR A 1047 -8.96 -38.03 49.95
N THR A 1048 -7.83 -38.31 50.60
CA THR A 1048 -6.50 -38.32 49.99
C THR A 1048 -5.97 -39.74 49.86
N VAL A 1049 -5.59 -40.12 48.64
CA VAL A 1049 -5.04 -41.44 48.33
C VAL A 1049 -3.84 -41.29 47.41
N THR A 1050 -2.71 -41.88 47.80
CA THR A 1050 -1.54 -42.02 46.92
C THR A 1050 -1.35 -43.49 46.58
N SER A 1051 -1.80 -43.91 45.40
CA SER A 1051 -1.68 -45.29 44.94
C SER A 1051 -0.38 -45.49 44.17
N VAL A 1052 0.33 -46.59 44.43
CA VAL A 1052 1.59 -46.90 43.74
C VAL A 1052 1.56 -48.34 43.21
N GLN A 1053 1.91 -48.51 41.94
CA GLN A 1053 1.97 -49.81 41.27
C GLN A 1053 3.21 -49.92 40.39
N ASN A 1054 3.87 -51.09 40.42
CA ASN A 1054 4.95 -51.42 39.50
C ASN A 1054 6.01 -50.31 39.35
N SER A 1055 6.37 -49.63 40.44
CA SER A 1055 7.20 -48.41 40.41
C SER A 1055 8.37 -48.49 41.38
N ILE A 1056 9.43 -47.72 41.09
CA ILE A 1056 10.60 -47.56 41.95
C ILE A 1056 10.49 -46.21 42.67
N ILE A 1057 10.40 -46.21 44.00
CA ILE A 1057 10.51 -45.02 44.85
C ILE A 1057 11.58 -45.32 45.90
N ALA A 1058 12.84 -45.16 45.49
CA ALA A 1058 13.99 -45.58 46.29
C ALA A 1058 15.26 -44.79 45.88
N GLY A 1059 16.22 -44.68 46.80
CA GLY A 1059 17.46 -43.94 46.57
C GLY A 1059 17.28 -42.42 46.60
N ASN A 1060 16.29 -41.91 47.33
CA ASN A 1060 16.10 -40.48 47.56
C ASN A 1060 16.88 -40.03 48.81
N VAL A 1061 17.23 -38.75 48.88
CA VAL A 1061 18.00 -38.17 50.00
C VAL A 1061 17.05 -37.83 51.15
N GLY A 1062 17.02 -38.69 52.16
CA GLY A 1062 16.13 -38.58 53.32
C GLY A 1062 15.28 -39.83 53.47
N THR A 1063 13.96 -39.67 53.49
CA THR A 1063 13.01 -40.81 53.39
C THR A 1063 12.39 -40.85 52.01
N ASP A 1064 12.07 -42.03 51.49
CA ASP A 1064 11.51 -42.22 50.15
C ASP A 1064 9.99 -42.01 50.13
N VAL A 1065 9.27 -42.62 51.07
CA VAL A 1065 7.80 -42.51 51.18
C VAL A 1065 7.36 -42.11 52.58
N SER A 1066 6.70 -40.94 52.70
CA SER A 1066 6.20 -40.48 53.99
C SER A 1066 4.77 -39.92 53.94
N PHE A 1067 3.90 -40.36 54.84
CA PHE A 1067 2.68 -39.62 55.18
C PHE A 1067 2.97 -38.61 56.31
N VAL A 1068 2.12 -37.61 56.50
CA VAL A 1068 2.37 -36.57 57.50
C VAL A 1068 1.99 -37.04 58.92
N ASP A 1069 2.89 -36.84 59.88
CA ASP A 1069 2.63 -37.21 61.28
C ASP A 1069 1.54 -36.31 61.89
N GLY A 1070 0.57 -36.90 62.58
CA GLY A 1070 -0.53 -36.16 63.22
C GLY A 1070 -1.83 -36.05 62.40
N VAL A 1071 -1.87 -36.57 61.17
CA VAL A 1071 -3.13 -36.78 60.42
C VAL A 1071 -3.69 -38.19 60.62
N SER A 1072 -4.96 -38.42 60.25
CA SER A 1072 -5.79 -39.58 60.60
C SER A 1072 -5.42 -40.92 59.92
N GLY A 1073 -4.15 -41.19 59.63
CA GLY A 1073 -3.66 -42.49 59.13
C GLY A 1073 -2.74 -42.38 57.92
N ASN A 1074 -2.34 -43.53 57.39
CA ASN A 1074 -1.49 -43.62 56.20
C ASN A 1074 -2.35 -43.55 54.92
N SER A 1075 -2.14 -42.51 54.11
CA SER A 1075 -2.85 -42.28 52.84
C SER A 1075 -2.24 -43.00 51.63
N PHE A 1076 -1.17 -43.77 51.82
CA PHE A 1076 -0.60 -44.59 50.75
C PHE A 1076 -1.40 -45.88 50.55
N GLN A 1077 -1.50 -46.32 49.29
CA GLN A 1077 -2.00 -47.62 48.90
C GLN A 1077 -1.02 -48.29 47.95
N SER A 1078 -0.50 -49.46 48.32
CA SER A 1078 0.24 -50.30 47.38
C SER A 1078 -0.74 -51.13 46.53
N LEU A 1079 -0.47 -51.19 45.23
CA LEU A 1079 -1.12 -52.10 44.28
C LEU A 1079 -0.18 -53.23 43.81
N GLY A 1080 0.98 -53.40 44.47
CA GLY A 1080 1.94 -54.47 44.20
C GLY A 1080 3.07 -54.12 43.24
N TYR A 1081 4.09 -54.98 43.26
CA TYR A 1081 5.27 -54.96 42.38
C TYR A 1081 6.14 -53.69 42.49
N ASN A 1082 6.15 -53.04 43.65
CA ASN A 1082 6.92 -51.81 43.85
C ASN A 1082 8.29 -52.06 44.48
N VAL A 1083 9.30 -51.25 44.14
CA VAL A 1083 10.58 -51.18 44.85
C VAL A 1083 10.59 -49.89 45.67
N ILE A 1084 10.50 -50.02 46.99
CA ILE A 1084 10.27 -48.89 47.90
C ILE A 1084 11.40 -48.83 48.92
N GLY A 1085 11.94 -47.62 49.10
CA GLY A 1085 12.96 -47.36 50.11
C GLY A 1085 12.40 -47.16 51.51
N GLY A 1086 13.01 -46.26 52.29
CA GLY A 1086 12.67 -46.01 53.69
C GLY A 1086 11.59 -44.94 53.88
N GLY A 1087 11.09 -44.81 55.11
CA GLY A 1087 10.09 -43.79 55.48
C GLY A 1087 8.95 -44.34 56.33
N ASN A 1088 8.10 -43.47 56.88
CA ASN A 1088 7.04 -43.90 57.78
C ASN A 1088 5.88 -44.63 57.06
N ALA A 1089 5.75 -44.48 55.73
CA ALA A 1089 4.74 -45.16 54.93
C ALA A 1089 5.16 -46.56 54.43
N THR A 1090 6.44 -46.92 54.61
CA THR A 1090 7.05 -48.15 54.06
C THR A 1090 6.27 -49.42 54.40
N GLY A 1091 5.71 -49.50 55.60
CA GLY A 1091 4.98 -50.69 56.08
C GLY A 1091 3.70 -51.03 55.28
N THR A 1092 3.16 -50.10 54.49
CA THR A 1092 1.98 -50.36 53.64
C THR A 1092 2.31 -51.20 52.41
N PHE A 1093 3.57 -51.20 51.97
CA PHE A 1093 4.03 -51.91 50.78
C PHE A 1093 4.32 -53.38 51.10
N SER A 1094 3.24 -54.14 51.20
CA SER A 1094 3.23 -55.56 51.57
C SER A 1094 2.39 -56.42 50.61
N GLN A 1095 1.98 -55.86 49.46
CA GLN A 1095 1.24 -56.57 48.44
C GLN A 1095 2.18 -57.51 47.64
N ALA A 1096 1.59 -58.33 46.78
CA ALA A 1096 2.36 -59.25 45.94
C ALA A 1096 3.42 -58.50 45.11
N GLY A 1097 4.65 -59.00 45.13
CA GLY A 1097 5.77 -58.42 44.39
C GLY A 1097 6.40 -57.17 45.00
N ASP A 1098 5.84 -56.59 46.07
CA ASP A 1098 6.46 -55.44 46.73
C ASP A 1098 7.80 -55.80 47.38
N GLN A 1099 8.77 -54.93 47.20
CA GLN A 1099 10.09 -54.96 47.81
C GLN A 1099 10.29 -53.68 48.63
N ALA A 1100 9.99 -53.74 49.93
CA ALA A 1100 10.05 -52.58 50.83
C ALA A 1100 11.37 -52.50 51.63
N GLY A 1101 11.80 -51.29 51.98
CA GLY A 1101 13.05 -51.03 52.72
C GLY A 1101 14.32 -51.07 51.85
N VAL A 1102 14.19 -50.95 50.53
CA VAL A 1102 15.31 -50.99 49.57
C VAL A 1102 15.98 -49.61 49.50
N LEU A 1103 17.09 -49.43 50.21
CA LEU A 1103 17.82 -48.15 50.21
C LEU A 1103 18.62 -47.92 48.91
N ALA A 1104 19.05 -48.99 48.25
CA ALA A 1104 19.87 -48.94 47.04
C ALA A 1104 19.21 -49.77 45.93
N PRO A 1105 18.39 -49.17 45.06
CA PRO A 1105 17.69 -49.90 43.99
C PRO A 1105 18.61 -50.38 42.87
N GLY A 1106 19.87 -49.91 42.82
CA GLY A 1106 20.83 -50.27 41.76
C GLY A 1106 20.55 -49.55 40.45
N LEU A 1107 20.38 -48.22 40.50
CA LEU A 1107 20.16 -47.37 39.33
C LEU A 1107 21.48 -46.74 38.85
N ALA A 1108 21.65 -46.62 37.54
CA ALA A 1108 22.72 -45.83 36.93
C ALA A 1108 22.42 -44.32 37.06
N PRO A 1109 23.40 -43.42 36.90
CA PRO A 1109 23.14 -41.97 36.78
C PRO A 1109 22.12 -41.63 35.67
N LEU A 1110 21.48 -40.45 35.76
CA LEU A 1110 20.64 -39.94 34.68
C LEU A 1110 21.46 -39.85 33.39
N ALA A 1111 20.94 -40.41 32.31
CA ALA A 1111 21.55 -40.39 30.99
C ALA A 1111 20.48 -40.61 29.91
N ASP A 1112 20.84 -40.30 28.67
CA ASP A 1112 20.11 -40.79 27.49
C ASP A 1112 20.37 -42.30 27.36
N ASN A 1113 19.37 -43.12 27.73
CA ASN A 1113 19.45 -44.58 27.71
C ASN A 1113 18.76 -45.22 26.50
N GLY A 1114 18.73 -44.51 25.37
CA GLY A 1114 18.29 -45.04 24.09
C GLY A 1114 17.07 -44.35 23.49
N ARG A 1115 17.11 -43.01 23.39
CA ARG A 1115 16.10 -42.27 22.61
C ARG A 1115 16.06 -42.73 21.13
N PRO A 1116 14.90 -42.68 20.47
CA PRO A 1116 14.82 -42.90 19.02
C PRO A 1116 15.70 -41.89 18.25
N ILE A 1117 16.34 -42.36 17.17
CA ILE A 1117 17.25 -41.56 16.33
C ILE A 1117 16.43 -40.46 15.64
N GLY A 1118 16.81 -39.20 15.82
CA GLY A 1118 16.17 -38.04 15.16
C GLY A 1118 15.29 -37.17 16.06
N VAL A 1119 15.10 -37.54 17.33
CA VAL A 1119 14.43 -36.67 18.32
C VAL A 1119 15.46 -35.72 18.94
N ALA A 1120 15.31 -34.40 18.70
CA ALA A 1120 16.25 -33.38 19.18
C ALA A 1120 16.20 -33.15 20.71
N PHE A 1121 15.12 -33.57 21.36
CA PHE A 1121 14.86 -33.31 22.78
C PHE A 1121 15.54 -34.33 23.70
N GLU A 1122 16.10 -33.84 24.80
CA GLU A 1122 16.83 -34.65 25.79
C GLU A 1122 15.84 -35.28 26.79
N MET A 1123 15.58 -36.59 26.69
CA MET A 1123 14.78 -37.35 27.64
C MET A 1123 15.70 -38.25 28.48
N LEU A 1124 15.94 -37.85 29.73
CA LEU A 1124 16.89 -38.52 30.61
C LEU A 1124 16.19 -39.52 31.54
N THR A 1125 16.74 -40.72 31.62
CA THR A 1125 16.18 -41.81 32.44
C THR A 1125 17.26 -42.47 33.29
N HIS A 1126 16.84 -43.34 34.21
CA HIS A 1126 17.76 -44.21 34.96
C HIS A 1126 17.77 -45.63 34.40
N ALA A 1127 18.92 -46.11 33.94
CA ALA A 1127 19.11 -47.51 33.60
C ALA A 1127 19.26 -48.39 34.86
N LEU A 1128 18.79 -49.64 34.79
CA LEU A 1128 19.03 -50.62 35.85
C LEU A 1128 20.46 -51.19 35.74
N LEU A 1129 21.22 -51.13 36.82
CA LEU A 1129 22.54 -51.75 36.90
C LEU A 1129 22.44 -53.26 37.09
N ALA A 1130 23.48 -53.99 36.66
CA ALA A 1130 23.59 -55.42 36.93
C ALA A 1130 23.47 -55.70 38.45
N GLY A 1131 22.55 -56.60 38.82
CA GLY A 1131 22.24 -56.91 40.21
C GLY A 1131 21.20 -56.00 40.87
N SER A 1132 20.60 -55.06 40.13
CA SER A 1132 19.44 -54.30 40.60
C SER A 1132 18.30 -55.24 40.98
N VAL A 1133 17.67 -54.95 42.12
CA VAL A 1133 16.51 -55.70 42.62
C VAL A 1133 15.24 -55.48 41.79
N ALA A 1134 15.24 -54.49 40.89
CA ALA A 1134 14.13 -54.21 39.98
C ALA A 1134 14.16 -55.10 38.71
N ILE A 1135 15.27 -55.78 38.42
CA ILE A 1135 15.39 -56.62 37.23
C ILE A 1135 14.42 -57.82 37.34
N ASN A 1136 13.52 -57.95 36.38
CA ASN A 1136 12.48 -58.99 36.31
C ASN A 1136 11.53 -59.02 37.53
N ALA A 1137 11.31 -57.87 38.18
CA ALA A 1137 10.49 -57.76 39.39
C ALA A 1137 9.08 -57.18 39.17
N GLY A 1138 8.73 -56.84 37.92
CA GLY A 1138 7.44 -56.23 37.60
C GLY A 1138 6.27 -57.20 37.60
N ASP A 1139 5.05 -56.66 37.43
CA ASP A 1139 3.81 -57.45 37.41
C ASP A 1139 3.82 -58.47 36.24
N PRO A 1140 3.83 -59.79 36.52
CA PRO A 1140 3.83 -60.82 35.48
C PRO A 1140 2.51 -60.88 34.70
N ALA A 1141 1.43 -60.26 35.21
CA ALA A 1141 0.14 -60.14 34.54
C ALA A 1141 0.00 -58.81 33.74
N PHE A 1142 1.08 -58.02 33.61
CA PHE A 1142 1.05 -56.75 32.91
C PHE A 1142 0.64 -56.92 31.44
N ASN A 1143 -0.40 -56.17 31.03
CA ASN A 1143 -0.85 -56.14 29.65
C ASN A 1143 0.03 -55.18 28.84
N SER A 1144 1.02 -55.70 28.13
CA SER A 1144 1.92 -54.92 27.29
C SER A 1144 1.21 -54.14 26.17
N ALA A 1145 -0.01 -54.53 25.79
CA ALA A 1145 -0.79 -53.76 24.81
C ALA A 1145 -1.34 -52.44 25.38
N SER A 1146 -1.42 -52.30 26.72
CA SER A 1146 -1.91 -51.08 27.37
C SER A 1146 -0.84 -49.99 27.52
N LEU A 1147 0.43 -50.36 27.44
CA LEU A 1147 1.61 -49.50 27.50
C LEU A 1147 2.73 -50.21 26.71
N PRO A 1148 2.80 -50.01 25.38
CA PRO A 1148 3.71 -50.75 24.52
C PRO A 1148 5.18 -50.33 24.68
N ASN A 1149 5.43 -49.14 25.20
CA ASN A 1149 6.75 -48.52 25.35
C ASN A 1149 7.08 -48.27 26.82
N ASP A 1150 8.35 -48.37 27.18
CA ASP A 1150 8.83 -47.96 28.51
C ASP A 1150 9.19 -46.47 28.54
N GLN A 1151 9.80 -46.02 29.65
CA GLN A 1151 10.11 -44.61 29.90
C GLN A 1151 11.11 -43.98 28.91
N ARG A 1152 11.65 -44.75 27.95
CA ARG A 1152 12.52 -44.27 26.87
C ARG A 1152 11.77 -43.91 25.59
N GLY A 1153 10.48 -44.26 25.48
CA GLY A 1153 9.66 -44.04 24.29
C GLY A 1153 9.69 -45.18 23.27
N GLU A 1154 9.20 -44.91 22.06
CA GLU A 1154 9.26 -45.85 20.93
C GLU A 1154 10.72 -46.08 20.50
N ALA A 1155 11.09 -47.34 20.25
CA ALA A 1155 12.44 -47.75 19.87
C ALA A 1155 12.69 -47.68 18.36
#